data_AF-A0A0G0RVE1-F1
#
_entry.id   AF-A0A0G0RVE1-F1
#
_cell.length_a   1.000
_cell.length_b   1.000
_cell.length_c   1.000
_cell.angle_alpha   90.00
_cell.angle_beta   90.00
_cell.angle_gamma   90.00
#
_symmetry.space_group_name_H-M   'P 1'
#
loop_
_entity.id
_entity.type
_entity.pdbx_description
1 polymer ?
#
loop_
_entity_poly.entity_id
_entity_poly.type
_entity_poly.pdbx_seq_one_letter_code
_entity_poly.pdbx_strand_id
1 'polypeptide(L)'
;MKKEIELKPKKPKLAYVGMDKKTLVEAVPTQVVEVVYPHRVDAPQKDVGTKLFEEGQLGTGDIVKSAELPKNRLIWTNDNLVALKTLLDEKDSVSGEYKYRNKIDLIYIDPPFMVQDDFVAQNTIDIEVDEEAGVMSVKEPTIIETIAYKDTWQNGLDSFLQMMRERLELMKELLSPAGSIYVHLDWHTVHYVKVLMDEIFDYELFQKEIVWDFENVSGFKSIAPNWIRAHEIILFYGKTANINFEKQFQPYTKEYLDNFNKVDDQGRKYWQWNSTTRRYLDDYLKKPGMPISDVWDIKYENNMSVERTGYPTQKPVELLRRVIKASCPKNGIVLDAFMGSGTTCVVAEQLADELNCTWIGIDNSKFAIHTARKRLIELNDKPKEKKGEGVYKVRSFTIENMGYYQRGVKWDAIQVGKQADAYRQAIIELFGGEYTPYSKLLHGKKRGSWIHVGPLAQPLVADQVIAIAEEVKDTEFKKCYVLSADFTVHLNSAIEKAKEKYDIQITSRIIPASAIDEVKKRLELMRQGVKNPEKMNDMPNIAFFAPLPVKVHKVVDGKEAMIELAGVEVDVESFLESQKPERRDELKKWLEKEKSWQSFVDFWAVDWDYESLKDKLKESVFENEWQSFRKRKGKKILEDLVFKAFHTYEKSGEYTIAVKVTDVFGNDGIVTTKVVIK
;
A
#
# COMPACT_ATOMS: atom_id res chain seq x y z
N MET A 1 15.42 30.08 -55.26
CA MET A 1 15.14 29.05 -54.24
C MET A 1 14.43 29.70 -53.06
N LYS A 2 13.12 29.51 -52.91
CA LYS A 2 12.43 29.83 -51.65
C LYS A 2 12.82 28.71 -50.66
N LYS A 3 13.52 29.05 -49.59
CA LYS A 3 13.67 28.13 -48.44
C LYS A 3 12.28 28.00 -47.84
N GLU A 4 11.65 26.83 -47.98
CA GLU A 4 10.53 26.45 -47.14
C GLU A 4 11.04 26.45 -45.70
N ILE A 5 10.61 27.45 -44.93
CA ILE A 5 10.79 27.44 -43.48
C ILE A 5 9.70 26.50 -42.99
N GLU A 6 10.07 25.24 -42.73
CA GLU A 6 9.21 24.28 -42.08
C GLU A 6 9.01 24.76 -40.61
N LEU A 7 8.00 25.59 -40.40
CA LEU A 7 7.57 26.03 -39.08
C LEU A 7 6.94 24.81 -38.39
N LYS A 8 7.75 24.03 -37.66
CA LYS A 8 7.19 23.05 -36.72
C LYS A 8 6.28 23.82 -35.74
N PRO A 9 4.98 23.47 -35.65
CA PRO A 9 4.08 24.14 -34.72
C PRO A 9 4.67 24.06 -33.31
N LYS A 10 4.70 25.19 -32.60
CA LYS A 10 5.21 25.22 -31.23
C LYS A 10 4.26 24.37 -30.37
N LYS A 11 4.81 23.38 -29.67
CA LYS A 11 4.06 22.60 -28.67
C LYS A 11 3.55 23.55 -27.58
N PRO A 12 2.28 23.46 -27.16
CA PRO A 12 1.80 24.21 -26.00
C PRO A 12 2.66 23.83 -24.78
N LYS A 13 3.04 24.83 -23.99
CA LYS A 13 3.83 24.65 -22.76
C LYS A 13 3.12 25.35 -21.62
N LEU A 14 3.05 24.67 -20.48
CA LEU A 14 2.55 25.24 -19.25
C LEU A 14 3.72 25.80 -18.44
N ALA A 15 3.67 27.07 -18.07
CA ALA A 15 4.63 27.69 -17.16
C ALA A 15 4.00 27.84 -15.77
N TYR A 16 4.75 27.49 -14.72
CA TYR A 16 4.34 27.58 -13.33
C TYR A 16 5.57 27.82 -12.42
N VAL A 17 5.35 28.32 -11.20
CA VAL A 17 6.46 28.67 -10.29
C VAL A 17 7.20 27.40 -9.86
N GLY A 18 8.52 27.38 -10.07
CA GLY A 18 9.37 26.24 -9.69
C GLY A 18 9.53 25.18 -10.78
N MET A 19 9.00 25.38 -11.99
CA MET A 19 9.17 24.45 -13.12
C MET A 19 10.63 24.12 -13.45
N ASP A 20 11.56 25.05 -13.26
CA ASP A 20 13.00 24.83 -13.50
C ASP A 20 13.69 24.04 -12.38
N LYS A 21 13.03 23.83 -11.24
CA LYS A 21 13.59 23.11 -10.09
C LYS A 21 13.35 21.62 -10.30
N LYS A 22 14.38 20.88 -10.70
CA LYS A 22 14.35 19.40 -10.65
C LYS A 22 14.80 18.89 -9.29
N THR A 23 14.01 18.01 -8.71
CA THR A 23 14.38 17.24 -7.53
C THR A 23 15.47 16.27 -7.94
N LEU A 24 16.65 16.39 -7.32
CA LEU A 24 17.70 15.38 -7.46
C LEU A 24 17.23 14.12 -6.74
N VAL A 25 16.97 13.07 -7.52
CA VAL A 25 16.55 11.76 -7.01
C VAL A 25 17.52 10.70 -7.49
N GLU A 26 18.11 10.02 -6.52
CA GLU A 26 18.98 8.87 -6.74
C GLU A 26 18.19 7.58 -6.64
N ALA A 27 18.59 6.57 -7.44
CA ALA A 27 18.04 5.24 -7.34
C ALA A 27 18.55 4.58 -6.06
N VAL A 28 17.64 3.90 -5.38
CA VAL A 28 17.88 3.29 -4.07
C VAL A 28 17.40 1.83 -4.13
N PRO A 29 18.18 0.84 -3.66
CA PRO A 29 17.74 -0.55 -3.68
C PRO A 29 16.46 -0.73 -2.87
N THR A 30 15.56 -1.59 -3.37
CA THR A 30 14.44 -2.07 -2.58
C THR A 30 14.89 -3.23 -1.69
N GLN A 31 14.32 -3.32 -0.48
CA GLN A 31 14.53 -4.46 0.41
C GLN A 31 13.25 -5.27 0.49
N VAL A 32 13.33 -6.58 0.26
CA VAL A 32 12.19 -7.48 0.47
C VAL A 32 12.01 -7.67 1.97
N VAL A 33 10.88 -7.21 2.51
CA VAL A 33 10.58 -7.34 3.95
C VAL A 33 9.64 -8.51 4.23
N GLU A 34 8.85 -8.92 3.24
CA GLU A 34 7.92 -10.02 3.35
C GLU A 34 7.69 -10.66 1.98
N VAL A 35 7.65 -11.99 1.93
CA VAL A 35 7.19 -12.76 0.76
C VAL A 35 5.84 -13.36 1.14
N VAL A 36 4.79 -13.03 0.39
CA VAL A 36 3.44 -13.53 0.67
C VAL A 36 3.13 -14.71 -0.23
N TYR A 37 2.75 -15.83 0.40
CA TYR A 37 2.29 -17.03 -0.28
C TYR A 37 0.78 -17.23 -0.01
N PRO A 38 -0.10 -16.77 -0.92
CA PRO A 38 -1.52 -17.11 -0.83
C PRO A 38 -1.69 -18.64 -0.88
N HIS A 39 -2.30 -19.22 0.15
CA HIS A 39 -2.52 -20.67 0.24
C HIS A 39 -3.31 -21.21 -0.94
N ARG A 40 -3.00 -22.42 -1.43
CA ARG A 40 -3.87 -23.07 -2.42
C ARG A 40 -4.71 -24.13 -1.74
N VAL A 41 -6.01 -23.90 -1.54
CA VAL A 41 -6.91 -24.99 -1.19
C VAL A 41 -7.15 -25.81 -2.46
N ASP A 42 -6.27 -26.80 -2.69
CA ASP A 42 -6.46 -27.76 -3.76
C ASP A 42 -7.27 -28.95 -3.19
N ALA A 43 -8.60 -28.87 -3.39
CA ALA A 43 -9.62 -29.90 -3.13
C ALA A 43 -10.03 -30.13 -1.64
N PRO A 44 -11.25 -30.66 -1.39
CA PRO A 44 -11.67 -31.04 -0.04
C PRO A 44 -10.73 -32.12 0.46
N GLN A 45 -10.29 -32.02 1.72
CA GLN A 45 -9.52 -33.08 2.38
C GLN A 45 -10.25 -34.40 2.19
N LYS A 46 -9.72 -35.27 1.31
CA LYS A 46 -10.11 -36.69 1.27
C LYS A 46 -9.66 -37.30 2.58
N ASP A 47 -10.52 -38.12 3.17
CA ASP A 47 -10.25 -38.98 4.34
C ASP A 47 -8.76 -39.35 4.48
N VAL A 48 -8.07 -38.67 5.39
CA VAL A 48 -6.77 -39.12 5.93
C VAL A 48 -6.96 -39.18 7.43
N GLY A 49 -6.90 -40.38 8.00
CA GLY A 49 -7.27 -40.65 9.39
C GLY A 49 -6.54 -39.77 10.42
N THR A 50 -7.30 -39.43 11.47
CA THR A 50 -6.88 -38.89 12.78
C THR A 50 -5.53 -38.17 12.80
N LYS A 51 -5.49 -36.95 12.28
CA LYS A 51 -4.46 -35.98 12.71
C LYS A 51 -4.80 -35.49 14.13
N LEU A 52 -3.78 -35.22 14.95
CA LEU A 52 -3.95 -34.78 16.35
C LEU A 52 -4.64 -33.41 16.48
N PHE A 53 -4.63 -32.62 15.41
CA PHE A 53 -5.15 -31.26 15.37
C PHE A 53 -6.14 -31.07 14.21
N GLU A 54 -7.38 -31.55 14.37
CA GLU A 54 -8.49 -31.25 13.44
C GLU A 54 -9.46 -30.26 14.07
N GLU A 55 -9.53 -29.05 13.52
CA GLU A 55 -10.76 -28.28 13.24
C GLU A 55 -10.42 -26.89 12.64
N GLY A 56 -11.08 -26.53 11.52
CA GLY A 56 -11.32 -25.12 11.13
C GLY A 56 -10.22 -24.31 10.45
N GLN A 57 -9.22 -24.94 9.83
CA GLN A 57 -8.05 -24.24 9.28
C GLN A 57 -8.35 -23.44 8.00
N LEU A 58 -8.40 -22.11 8.13
CA LEU A 58 -7.94 -21.22 7.05
C LEU A 58 -6.41 -21.36 6.98
N GLY A 59 -5.88 -21.85 5.86
CA GLY A 59 -4.44 -21.84 5.59
C GLY A 59 -3.68 -23.17 5.70
N THR A 60 -4.32 -24.32 5.47
CA THR A 60 -3.61 -25.60 5.29
C THR A 60 -3.57 -26.11 3.85
N GLY A 61 -3.64 -25.16 2.91
CA GLY A 61 -3.36 -25.43 1.50
C GLY A 61 -1.86 -25.47 1.22
N ASP A 62 -1.46 -26.23 0.20
CA ASP A 62 -0.07 -26.26 -0.26
C ASP A 62 0.39 -24.87 -0.69
N ILE A 63 1.59 -24.49 -0.29
CA ILE A 63 2.27 -23.28 -0.76
C ILE A 63 3.24 -23.64 -1.88
N VAL A 64 3.25 -22.86 -2.95
CA VAL A 64 4.21 -23.06 -4.04
C VAL A 64 5.37 -22.10 -3.84
N LYS A 65 6.43 -22.59 -3.20
CA LYS A 65 7.71 -21.89 -3.13
C LYS A 65 8.46 -22.04 -4.45
N SER A 66 9.04 -20.94 -4.91
CA SER A 66 9.85 -20.86 -6.13
C SER A 66 11.31 -20.64 -5.77
N ALA A 67 12.22 -21.19 -6.58
CA ALA A 67 13.64 -20.92 -6.45
C ALA A 67 13.99 -19.44 -6.70
N GLU A 68 13.14 -18.68 -7.39
CA GLU A 68 13.24 -17.24 -7.60
C GLU A 68 12.22 -16.47 -6.75
N LEU A 69 12.54 -15.22 -6.40
CA LEU A 69 11.58 -14.35 -5.73
C LEU A 69 10.37 -14.07 -6.65
N PRO A 70 9.16 -13.85 -6.09
CA PRO A 70 8.00 -13.51 -6.89
C PRO A 70 8.20 -12.26 -7.76
N LYS A 71 7.57 -12.26 -8.94
CA LYS A 71 7.65 -11.14 -9.90
C LYS A 71 6.72 -9.98 -9.56
N ASN A 72 5.62 -10.27 -8.89
CA ASN A 72 4.63 -9.29 -8.45
C ASN A 72 5.11 -8.58 -7.19
N ARG A 73 4.99 -7.25 -7.14
CA ARG A 73 5.66 -6.43 -6.12
C ARG A 73 4.71 -5.37 -5.55
N LEU A 74 4.60 -5.30 -4.23
CA LEU A 74 4.09 -4.14 -3.50
C LEU A 74 5.26 -3.38 -2.91
N ILE A 75 5.49 -2.14 -3.33
CA ILE A 75 6.63 -1.32 -2.92
C ILE A 75 6.13 -0.19 -2.01
N TRP A 76 6.54 -0.24 -0.75
CA TRP A 76 6.35 0.82 0.22
C TRP A 76 7.54 1.78 0.20
N THR A 77 7.25 3.06 0.04
CA THR A 77 8.24 4.15 0.03
C THR A 77 7.71 5.34 0.85
N ASN A 78 8.52 6.37 1.10
CA ASN A 78 7.99 7.65 1.57
C ASN A 78 7.66 8.59 0.40
N ASP A 79 8.17 8.27 -0.80
CA ASP A 79 7.98 9.06 -2.02
C ASP A 79 8.13 8.15 -3.25
N ASN A 80 7.01 7.94 -3.95
CA ASN A 80 6.93 7.16 -5.19
C ASN A 80 7.84 7.67 -6.32
N LEU A 81 8.32 8.92 -6.29
CA LEU A 81 9.33 9.40 -7.23
C LEU A 81 10.64 8.59 -7.12
N VAL A 82 11.05 8.22 -5.90
CA VAL A 82 12.25 7.41 -5.65
C VAL A 82 12.05 5.99 -6.17
N ALA A 83 10.87 5.41 -5.93
CA ALA A 83 10.55 4.07 -6.42
C ALA A 83 10.56 4.00 -7.96
N LEU A 84 9.97 4.99 -8.63
CA LEU A 84 10.01 5.09 -10.10
C LEU A 84 11.45 5.21 -10.62
N LYS A 85 12.29 6.02 -9.96
CA LYS A 85 13.71 6.15 -10.32
C LYS A 85 14.47 4.84 -10.11
N THR A 86 14.21 4.13 -9.03
CA THR A 86 14.76 2.80 -8.77
C THR A 86 14.36 1.80 -9.84
N LEU A 87 13.07 1.68 -10.18
CA LEU A 87 12.61 0.76 -11.24
C LEU A 87 13.27 1.08 -12.58
N LEU A 88 13.50 2.37 -12.86
CA LEU A 88 14.11 2.82 -14.10
C LEU A 88 15.59 2.41 -14.22
N ASP A 89 16.30 2.34 -13.10
CA ASP A 89 17.72 2.01 -13.03
C ASP A 89 17.98 0.56 -12.60
N GLU A 90 16.96 -0.18 -12.15
CA GLU A 90 17.05 -1.58 -11.75
C GLU A 90 17.52 -2.43 -12.92
N LYS A 91 18.59 -3.20 -12.70
CA LYS A 91 19.17 -4.11 -13.67
C LYS A 91 19.00 -5.55 -13.23
N ASP A 92 18.76 -6.41 -14.19
CA ASP A 92 18.79 -7.84 -13.98
C ASP A 92 20.23 -8.29 -13.67
N SER A 93 20.40 -9.06 -12.60
CA SER A 93 21.73 -9.42 -12.07
C SER A 93 22.50 -10.36 -12.98
N VAL A 94 21.82 -11.08 -13.88
CA VAL A 94 22.42 -12.06 -14.79
C VAL A 94 22.76 -11.41 -16.14
N SER A 95 21.79 -10.75 -16.76
CA SER A 95 21.94 -10.13 -18.08
C SER A 95 22.57 -8.74 -18.04
N GLY A 96 22.49 -8.02 -16.91
CA GLY A 96 22.93 -6.63 -16.78
C GLY A 96 22.04 -5.62 -17.50
N GLU A 97 20.96 -6.07 -18.15
CA GLU A 97 19.99 -5.20 -18.81
C GLU A 97 19.07 -4.50 -17.80
N TYR A 98 18.53 -3.34 -18.17
CA TYR A 98 17.47 -2.72 -17.39
C TYR A 98 16.24 -3.61 -17.36
N LYS A 99 15.71 -3.82 -16.15
CA LYS A 99 14.57 -4.73 -15.93
C LYS A 99 13.24 -4.11 -16.34
N TYR A 100 13.05 -2.81 -16.13
CA TYR A 100 11.76 -2.13 -16.39
C TYR A 100 11.83 -0.94 -17.34
N ARG A 101 13.01 -0.35 -17.58
CA ARG A 101 13.16 0.73 -18.57
C ARG A 101 12.70 0.23 -19.95
N ASN A 102 11.78 0.96 -20.57
CA ASN A 102 11.15 0.60 -21.84
C ASN A 102 10.44 -0.78 -21.85
N LYS A 103 9.94 -1.26 -20.71
CA LYS A 103 9.38 -2.62 -20.58
C LYS A 103 7.98 -2.67 -19.92
N ILE A 104 7.46 -1.55 -19.39
CA ILE A 104 6.13 -1.53 -18.77
C ILE A 104 5.03 -1.33 -19.82
N ASP A 105 4.08 -2.25 -19.93
CA ASP A 105 3.07 -2.19 -21.00
C ASP A 105 1.86 -1.33 -20.66
N LEU A 106 1.52 -1.23 -19.37
CA LEU A 106 0.39 -0.45 -18.91
C LEU A 106 0.73 0.28 -17.62
N ILE A 107 0.46 1.58 -17.58
CA ILE A 107 0.46 2.38 -16.36
C ILE A 107 -0.95 2.92 -16.12
N TYR A 108 -1.47 2.74 -14.92
CA TYR A 108 -2.66 3.44 -14.44
C TYR A 108 -2.26 4.20 -13.18
N ILE A 109 -2.64 5.49 -13.08
CA ILE A 109 -2.43 6.28 -11.88
C ILE A 109 -3.67 7.08 -11.51
N ASP A 110 -3.89 7.18 -10.21
CA ASP A 110 -4.95 7.96 -9.57
C ASP A 110 -4.31 8.87 -8.51
N PRO A 111 -3.58 9.93 -8.95
CA PRO A 111 -2.91 10.85 -8.04
C PRO A 111 -3.94 11.63 -7.20
N PRO A 112 -3.52 12.24 -6.08
CA PRO A 112 -4.40 13.13 -5.31
C PRO A 112 -4.92 14.31 -6.16
N PHE A 113 -6.14 14.78 -5.91
CA PHE A 113 -6.85 15.74 -6.78
C PHE A 113 -6.74 17.21 -6.34
N MET A 114 -5.87 17.54 -5.39
CA MET A 114 -5.74 18.85 -4.77
C MET A 114 -7.02 19.40 -4.13
N VAL A 115 -7.74 18.57 -3.38
CA VAL A 115 -8.93 19.05 -2.66
C VAL A 115 -8.60 19.82 -1.37
N GLN A 116 -7.31 20.00 -1.05
CA GLN A 116 -6.81 20.67 0.16
C GLN A 116 -7.27 20.01 1.47
N ASP A 117 -7.37 18.68 1.48
CA ASP A 117 -7.82 17.91 2.65
C ASP A 117 -6.87 16.74 2.94
N ASP A 118 -6.82 16.30 4.19
CA ASP A 118 -6.09 15.09 4.58
C ASP A 118 -7.07 13.91 4.52
N PHE A 119 -6.78 12.93 3.66
CA PHE A 119 -7.66 11.77 3.53
C PHE A 119 -7.30 10.73 4.57
N VAL A 120 -8.32 10.26 5.28
CA VAL A 120 -8.18 9.34 6.40
C VAL A 120 -8.79 7.98 6.06
N ALA A 121 -8.04 6.93 6.35
CA ALA A 121 -8.51 5.56 6.33
C ALA A 121 -9.43 5.26 7.52
N GLN A 122 -10.58 4.66 7.23
CA GLN A 122 -11.56 4.29 8.25
C GLN A 122 -11.21 2.91 8.85
N ASN A 123 -10.44 2.90 9.93
CA ASN A 123 -10.32 1.74 10.82
C ASN A 123 -11.48 1.77 11.83
N THR A 124 -12.70 1.47 11.36
CA THR A 124 -13.86 1.37 12.25
C THR A 124 -13.63 0.19 13.20
N ILE A 125 -13.54 0.51 14.49
CA ILE A 125 -13.96 -0.40 15.55
C ILE A 125 -15.38 0.04 15.89
N ASP A 126 -16.34 -0.83 15.62
CA ASP A 126 -17.75 -0.57 15.92
C ASP A 126 -17.96 -0.79 17.44
N ILE A 127 -18.50 0.21 18.14
CA ILE A 127 -19.01 0.03 19.50
C ILE A 127 -20.46 -0.42 19.38
N GLU A 128 -20.79 -1.60 19.91
CA GLU A 128 -22.18 -1.90 20.22
C GLU A 128 -22.63 -1.02 21.39
N VAL A 129 -23.53 -0.08 21.11
CA VAL A 129 -24.25 0.67 22.13
C VAL A 129 -25.58 -0.04 22.35
N ASP A 130 -25.83 -0.42 23.60
CA ASP A 130 -27.03 -1.12 24.05
C ASP A 130 -28.31 -0.34 23.67
N GLU A 131 -29.30 -1.02 23.07
CA GLU A 131 -30.46 -0.42 22.39
C GLU A 131 -31.57 0.10 23.33
N GLU A 132 -31.34 0.23 24.65
CA GLU A 132 -32.41 0.58 25.60
C GLU A 132 -32.70 2.10 25.75
N ALA A 133 -31.95 2.99 25.12
CA ALA A 133 -32.22 4.42 25.14
C ALA A 133 -32.65 4.91 23.76
N GLY A 134 -33.98 5.03 23.53
CA GLY A 134 -34.61 5.39 22.25
C GLY A 134 -34.18 6.72 21.62
N VAL A 135 -32.94 6.77 21.14
CA VAL A 135 -32.33 7.88 20.39
C VAL A 135 -32.18 7.44 18.95
N MET A 136 -32.68 8.26 18.02
CA MET A 136 -32.52 8.05 16.58
C MET A 136 -31.04 7.83 16.25
N SER A 137 -30.76 6.78 15.49
CA SER A 137 -29.43 6.37 15.05
C SER A 137 -28.65 7.48 14.35
N VAL A 138 -27.82 8.22 15.10
CA VAL A 138 -26.69 8.94 14.55
C VAL A 138 -25.58 7.92 14.39
N LYS A 139 -25.23 7.62 13.14
CA LYS A 139 -24.15 6.71 12.80
C LYS A 139 -22.83 7.42 13.08
N GLU A 140 -22.32 7.29 14.30
CA GLU A 140 -21.04 7.89 14.67
C GLU A 140 -19.88 7.15 13.98
N PRO A 141 -18.96 7.87 13.30
CA PRO A 141 -17.85 7.26 12.58
C PRO A 141 -16.71 6.82 13.53
N THR A 142 -16.14 5.65 13.21
CA THR A 142 -14.72 5.28 13.26
C THR A 142 -13.84 5.91 14.35
N ILE A 143 -13.55 5.11 15.38
CA ILE A 143 -12.72 5.53 16.53
C ILE A 143 -11.24 5.72 16.15
N ILE A 144 -10.72 5.02 15.13
CA ILE A 144 -9.31 5.13 14.72
C ILE A 144 -9.21 5.72 13.30
N GLU A 145 -8.68 6.94 13.23
CA GLU A 145 -8.38 7.64 11.99
C GLU A 145 -6.87 7.57 11.70
N THR A 146 -6.48 6.85 10.65
CA THR A 146 -5.09 6.85 10.15
C THR A 146 -5.03 7.66 8.86
N ILE A 147 -4.14 8.65 8.76
CA ILE A 147 -3.97 9.42 7.52
C ILE A 147 -3.57 8.45 6.40
N ALA A 148 -4.45 8.28 5.41
CA ALA A 148 -4.22 7.42 4.25
C ALA A 148 -3.25 8.11 3.28
N TYR A 149 -3.48 9.39 2.99
CA TYR A 149 -2.57 10.27 2.24
C TYR A 149 -2.92 11.74 2.50
N LYS A 150 -1.94 12.64 2.29
CA LYS A 150 -2.14 14.09 2.40
C LYS A 150 -2.40 14.69 1.02
N ASP A 151 -3.44 15.50 0.89
CA ASP A 151 -3.73 16.28 -0.32
C ASP A 151 -3.65 17.80 -0.04
N THR A 152 -2.67 18.19 0.77
CA THR A 152 -2.37 19.57 1.15
C THR A 152 -1.07 20.05 0.52
N TRP A 153 -1.17 21.09 -0.32
CA TRP A 153 -0.05 21.60 -1.12
C TRP A 153 0.33 23.02 -0.66
N GLN A 154 1.49 23.18 -0.02
CA GLN A 154 1.92 24.48 0.54
C GLN A 154 1.99 25.60 -0.50
N ASN A 155 2.30 25.28 -1.77
CA ASN A 155 2.35 26.23 -2.88
C ASN A 155 1.20 26.02 -3.89
N GLY A 156 0.13 25.31 -3.50
CA GLY A 156 -1.03 25.04 -4.36
C GLY A 156 -0.70 24.27 -5.64
N LEU A 157 -1.35 24.66 -6.74
CA LEU A 157 -1.29 23.98 -8.05
C LEU A 157 0.14 23.79 -8.58
N ASP A 158 1.01 24.77 -8.40
CA ASP A 158 2.37 24.73 -8.94
C ASP A 158 3.19 23.58 -8.35
N SER A 159 3.07 23.33 -7.04
CA SER A 159 3.74 22.20 -6.40
C SER A 159 3.18 20.84 -6.83
N PHE A 160 1.87 20.76 -7.09
CA PHE A 160 1.25 19.54 -7.62
C PHE A 160 1.70 19.27 -9.06
N LEU A 161 1.74 20.29 -9.92
CA LEU A 161 2.22 20.17 -11.29
C LEU A 161 3.68 19.73 -11.34
N GLN A 162 4.52 20.26 -10.44
CA GLN A 162 5.90 19.81 -10.32
C GLN A 162 5.98 18.34 -9.92
N MET A 163 5.22 17.94 -8.90
CA MET A 163 5.14 16.55 -8.42
C MET A 163 4.73 15.59 -9.54
N MET A 164 3.72 15.96 -10.34
CA MET A 164 3.25 15.19 -11.48
C MET A 164 4.26 15.16 -12.63
N ARG A 165 4.89 16.29 -12.97
CA ARG A 165 5.89 16.37 -14.07
C ARG A 165 7.01 15.35 -13.87
N GLU A 166 7.63 15.37 -12.70
CA GLU A 166 8.79 14.52 -12.40
C GLU A 166 8.45 13.04 -12.48
N ARG A 167 7.24 12.66 -12.06
CA ARG A 167 6.74 11.28 -12.11
C ARG A 167 6.39 10.85 -13.52
N LEU A 168 5.65 11.69 -14.26
CA LEU A 168 5.25 11.43 -15.64
C LEU A 168 6.46 11.30 -16.58
N GLU A 169 7.52 12.08 -16.36
CA GLU A 169 8.80 11.95 -17.08
C GLU A 169 9.40 10.54 -16.87
N LEU A 170 9.48 10.06 -15.63
CA LEU A 170 10.00 8.71 -15.33
C LEU A 170 9.09 7.60 -15.86
N MET A 171 7.78 7.75 -15.73
CA MET A 171 6.80 6.79 -16.25
C MET A 171 6.89 6.66 -17.77
N LYS A 172 7.10 7.75 -18.51
CA LYS A 172 7.33 7.71 -19.97
C LYS A 172 8.56 6.85 -20.30
N GLU A 173 9.64 6.97 -19.54
CA GLU A 173 10.87 6.19 -19.72
C GLU A 173 10.71 4.70 -19.35
N LEU A 174 9.81 4.39 -18.41
CA LEU A 174 9.47 3.02 -18.04
C LEU A 174 8.59 2.30 -19.08
N LEU A 175 7.66 3.01 -19.71
CA LEU A 175 6.72 2.42 -20.67
C LEU A 175 7.43 1.72 -21.84
N SER A 176 6.95 0.55 -22.25
CA SER A 176 7.38 -0.11 -23.49
C SER A 176 6.99 0.74 -24.71
N PRO A 177 7.63 0.58 -25.88
CA PRO A 177 7.27 1.35 -27.08
C PRO A 177 5.79 1.23 -27.47
N ALA A 178 5.18 0.07 -27.18
CA ALA A 178 3.75 -0.18 -27.38
C ALA A 178 2.89 0.06 -26.12
N GLY A 179 3.51 0.54 -25.04
CA GLY A 179 2.85 0.76 -23.77
C GLY A 179 1.99 2.02 -23.75
N SER A 180 1.06 2.05 -22.81
CA SER A 180 0.14 3.17 -22.63
C SER A 180 -0.06 3.55 -21.16
N ILE A 181 -0.51 4.79 -20.95
CA ILE A 181 -0.77 5.35 -19.62
C ILE A 181 -2.18 5.93 -19.53
N TYR A 182 -2.83 5.67 -18.39
CA TYR A 182 -4.11 6.22 -17.99
C TYR A 182 -3.91 7.08 -16.73
N VAL A 183 -4.31 8.34 -16.79
CA VAL A 183 -4.19 9.29 -15.67
C VAL A 183 -5.57 9.76 -15.26
N HIS A 184 -6.03 9.32 -14.10
CA HIS A 184 -7.33 9.68 -13.54
C HIS A 184 -7.25 11.02 -12.81
N LEU A 185 -8.10 11.97 -13.16
CA LEU A 185 -8.13 13.30 -12.58
C LEU A 185 -9.55 13.83 -12.42
N ASP A 186 -9.69 14.86 -11.59
CA ASP A 186 -10.91 15.66 -11.54
C ASP A 186 -10.76 17.04 -12.19
N TRP A 187 -11.86 17.80 -12.16
CA TRP A 187 -11.97 19.11 -12.81
C TRP A 187 -10.94 20.14 -12.30
N HIS A 188 -10.38 20.00 -11.10
CA HIS A 188 -9.41 20.95 -10.56
C HIS A 188 -8.09 20.89 -11.33
N THR A 189 -7.68 19.70 -11.77
CA THR A 189 -6.31 19.44 -12.24
C THR A 189 -6.24 18.92 -13.68
N VAL A 190 -7.31 18.30 -14.19
CA VAL A 190 -7.33 17.61 -15.50
C VAL A 190 -6.80 18.46 -16.65
N HIS A 191 -7.21 19.71 -16.78
CA HIS A 191 -6.80 20.56 -17.90
C HIS A 191 -5.32 20.95 -17.83
N TYR A 192 -4.79 21.18 -16.63
CA TYR A 192 -3.38 21.52 -16.43
C TYR A 192 -2.48 20.31 -16.66
N VAL A 193 -2.87 19.14 -16.14
CA VAL A 193 -2.14 17.89 -16.35
C VAL A 193 -2.22 17.46 -17.81
N LYS A 194 -3.33 17.70 -18.52
CA LYS A 194 -3.44 17.45 -19.96
C LYS A 194 -2.38 18.21 -20.75
N VAL A 195 -2.21 19.51 -20.49
CA VAL A 195 -1.17 20.32 -21.15
C VAL A 195 0.22 19.85 -20.75
N LEU A 196 0.42 19.46 -19.49
CA LEU A 196 1.68 18.88 -19.03
C LEU A 196 2.00 17.56 -19.75
N MET A 197 1.02 16.68 -19.94
CA MET A 197 1.17 15.44 -20.67
C MET A 197 1.39 15.68 -22.17
N ASP A 198 0.79 16.70 -22.77
CA ASP A 198 1.10 17.09 -24.16
C ASP A 198 2.56 17.51 -24.34
N GLU A 199 3.16 18.13 -23.32
CA GLU A 199 4.58 18.48 -23.33
C GLU A 199 5.47 17.24 -23.16
N ILE A 200 5.11 16.34 -22.24
CA ILE A 200 5.93 15.15 -21.88
C ILE A 200 5.79 14.04 -22.92
N PHE A 201 4.56 13.67 -23.29
CA PHE A 201 4.22 12.55 -24.17
C PHE A 201 4.06 12.94 -25.62
N ASP A 202 4.05 14.24 -25.95
CA ASP A 202 3.68 14.78 -27.26
C ASP A 202 2.16 14.79 -27.48
N TYR A 203 1.67 15.92 -27.98
CA TYR A 203 0.25 16.18 -28.22
C TYR A 203 -0.40 15.13 -29.16
N GLU A 204 0.36 14.69 -30.16
CA GLU A 204 -0.07 13.74 -31.17
C GLU A 204 -0.26 12.31 -30.64
N LEU A 205 0.28 12.01 -29.45
CA LEU A 205 0.20 10.70 -28.81
C LEU A 205 -0.99 10.58 -27.84
N PHE A 206 -1.75 11.67 -27.66
CA PHE A 206 -3.02 11.65 -26.98
C PHE A 206 -4.03 10.78 -27.72
N GLN A 207 -4.60 9.79 -27.03
CA GLN A 207 -5.54 8.86 -27.63
C GLN A 207 -6.97 9.37 -27.45
N LYS A 208 -7.42 9.51 -26.21
CA LYS A 208 -8.79 9.89 -25.84
C LYS A 208 -8.86 10.53 -24.46
N GLU A 209 -9.88 11.35 -24.28
CA GLU A 209 -10.41 11.71 -22.96
C GLU A 209 -11.53 10.73 -22.66
N ILE A 210 -11.41 9.98 -21.56
CA ILE A 210 -12.43 9.04 -21.14
C ILE A 210 -13.26 9.73 -20.06
N VAL A 211 -14.56 9.86 -20.30
CA VAL A 211 -15.53 10.39 -19.34
C VAL A 211 -16.10 9.22 -18.57
N TRP A 212 -15.79 9.14 -17.28
CA TRP A 212 -16.36 8.12 -16.41
C TRP A 212 -17.59 8.69 -15.70
N ASP A 213 -18.79 8.28 -16.14
CA ASP A 213 -20.07 8.65 -15.55
C ASP A 213 -20.44 7.69 -14.41
N PHE A 214 -20.82 8.26 -13.27
CA PHE A 214 -21.19 7.52 -12.05
C PHE A 214 -22.63 6.98 -12.08
N GLU A 215 -23.40 7.27 -13.14
CA GLU A 215 -24.84 7.04 -13.38
C GLU A 215 -25.77 7.72 -12.36
N ASN A 216 -25.59 7.45 -11.07
CA ASN A 216 -26.54 7.83 -10.02
C ASN A 216 -25.85 8.69 -8.96
N VAL A 217 -25.93 10.02 -9.14
CA VAL A 217 -25.50 10.96 -8.10
C VAL A 217 -26.58 11.02 -7.01
N SER A 218 -26.21 10.71 -5.77
CA SER A 218 -27.13 10.68 -4.62
C SER A 218 -26.58 11.45 -3.42
N GLY A 219 -27.44 11.74 -2.45
CA GLY A 219 -27.10 12.44 -1.21
C GLY A 219 -26.83 13.93 -1.39
N PHE A 220 -25.99 14.54 -0.55
CA PHE A 220 -25.71 15.99 -0.60
C PHE A 220 -25.22 16.48 -1.97
N LYS A 221 -24.59 15.61 -2.76
CA LYS A 221 -24.11 15.93 -4.12
C LYS A 221 -25.26 16.22 -5.10
N SER A 222 -26.45 15.66 -4.88
CA SER A 222 -27.64 15.94 -5.71
C SER A 222 -28.41 17.20 -5.27
N ILE A 223 -27.99 17.83 -4.18
CA ILE A 223 -28.59 19.06 -3.62
C ILE A 223 -27.75 20.29 -4.01
N ALA A 224 -26.77 20.12 -4.91
CA ALA A 224 -25.96 21.23 -5.40
C ALA A 224 -26.87 22.32 -5.99
N PRO A 225 -26.68 23.60 -5.64
CA PRO A 225 -27.47 24.71 -6.20
C PRO A 225 -27.14 24.99 -7.68
N ASN A 226 -26.22 24.24 -8.26
CA ASN A 226 -25.75 24.33 -9.64
C ASN A 226 -25.77 22.92 -10.28
N TRP A 227 -25.31 22.80 -11.53
CA TRP A 227 -25.19 21.51 -12.23
C TRP A 227 -24.48 20.46 -11.36
N ILE A 228 -25.07 19.28 -11.32
CA ILE A 228 -24.57 18.16 -10.55
C ILE A 228 -23.33 17.60 -11.24
N ARG A 229 -22.20 17.53 -10.52
CA ARG A 229 -21.01 16.82 -10.99
C ARG A 229 -21.30 15.31 -10.96
N ALA A 230 -21.37 14.70 -12.14
CA ALA A 230 -21.71 13.29 -12.33
C ALA A 230 -20.60 12.45 -12.96
N HIS A 231 -19.44 13.04 -13.26
CA HIS A 231 -18.34 12.32 -13.89
C HIS A 231 -16.95 12.73 -13.38
N GLU A 232 -15.98 11.87 -13.70
CA GLU A 232 -14.54 12.09 -13.61
C GLU A 232 -13.89 11.84 -14.98
N ILE A 233 -12.65 12.30 -15.15
CA ILE A 233 -11.95 12.23 -16.44
C ILE A 233 -10.70 11.36 -16.30
N ILE A 234 -10.48 10.49 -17.28
CA ILE A 234 -9.26 9.69 -17.41
C ILE A 234 -8.59 10.05 -18.73
N LEU A 235 -7.36 10.56 -18.65
CA LEU A 235 -6.55 10.88 -19.83
C LEU A 235 -5.82 9.63 -20.30
N PHE A 236 -5.95 9.30 -21.59
CA PHE A 236 -5.31 8.12 -22.20
C PHE A 236 -4.25 8.52 -23.23
N TYR A 237 -3.01 8.10 -23.02
CA TYR A 237 -1.86 8.36 -23.89
C TYR A 237 -1.13 7.08 -24.26
N GLY A 238 -0.61 7.04 -25.48
CA GLY A 238 0.41 6.07 -25.89
C GLY A 238 1.83 6.61 -25.67
N LYS A 239 2.81 5.73 -25.45
CA LYS A 239 4.22 6.14 -25.57
C LYS A 239 4.61 6.47 -27.01
N THR A 240 4.02 5.75 -27.96
CA THR A 240 4.16 5.97 -29.40
C THR A 240 2.80 5.90 -30.08
N ALA A 241 2.75 6.13 -31.39
CA ALA A 241 1.52 5.99 -32.17
C ALA A 241 1.03 4.53 -32.28
N ASN A 242 1.92 3.55 -32.05
CA ASN A 242 1.59 2.13 -32.14
C ASN A 242 1.52 1.55 -30.72
N ILE A 243 0.30 1.44 -30.19
CA ILE A 243 0.06 0.91 -28.84
C ILE A 243 -0.57 -0.47 -28.86
N ASN A 244 -0.35 -1.23 -27.79
CA ASN A 244 -1.13 -2.42 -27.47
C ASN A 244 -2.54 -1.98 -27.10
N PHE A 245 -3.53 -2.33 -27.92
CA PHE A 245 -4.93 -2.03 -27.65
C PHE A 245 -5.87 -3.11 -28.18
N GLU A 246 -6.57 -3.78 -27.28
CA GLU A 246 -7.64 -4.72 -27.58
C GLU A 246 -8.99 -4.04 -27.39
N LYS A 247 -9.75 -3.89 -28.47
CA LYS A 247 -11.05 -3.22 -28.45
C LYS A 247 -12.04 -4.02 -27.60
N GLN A 248 -12.63 -3.34 -26.61
CA GLN A 248 -13.64 -3.94 -25.74
C GLN A 248 -15.05 -3.75 -26.31
N PHE A 249 -15.93 -4.72 -26.01
CA PHE A 249 -17.31 -4.76 -26.49
C PHE A 249 -18.26 -5.05 -25.32
N GLN A 250 -19.47 -4.50 -25.40
CA GLN A 250 -20.57 -4.80 -24.51
C GLN A 250 -21.69 -5.54 -25.25
N PRO A 251 -22.48 -6.41 -24.59
CA PRO A 251 -23.62 -7.05 -25.20
C PRO A 251 -24.64 -6.04 -25.75
N TYR A 252 -25.34 -6.42 -26.82
CA TYR A 252 -26.46 -5.61 -27.31
C TYR A 252 -27.57 -5.57 -26.26
N THR A 253 -28.11 -4.37 -25.98
CA THR A 253 -29.25 -4.21 -25.08
C THR A 253 -30.49 -4.88 -25.67
N LYS A 254 -31.41 -5.31 -24.82
CA LYS A 254 -32.69 -5.87 -25.27
C LYS A 254 -33.43 -4.89 -26.19
N GLU A 255 -33.49 -3.61 -25.81
CA GLU A 255 -34.09 -2.55 -26.62
C GLU A 255 -33.42 -2.43 -28.00
N TYR A 256 -32.10 -2.58 -28.09
CA TYR A 256 -31.40 -2.58 -29.37
C TYR A 256 -31.83 -3.78 -30.23
N LEU A 257 -31.89 -4.97 -29.63
CA LEU A 257 -32.29 -6.20 -30.31
C LEU A 257 -33.78 -6.19 -30.71
N ASP A 258 -34.63 -5.49 -29.96
CA ASP A 258 -36.06 -5.35 -30.24
C ASP A 258 -36.33 -4.54 -31.53
N ASN A 259 -35.35 -3.79 -32.05
CA ASN A 259 -35.45 -3.14 -33.37
C ASN A 259 -35.51 -4.14 -34.53
N PHE A 260 -35.06 -5.39 -34.33
CA PHE A 260 -35.13 -6.47 -35.32
C PHE A 260 -36.52 -7.13 -35.30
N ASN A 261 -37.56 -6.33 -35.52
CA ASN A 261 -38.96 -6.71 -35.34
C ASN A 261 -39.67 -7.21 -36.62
N LYS A 262 -39.02 -7.13 -37.79
CA LYS A 262 -39.57 -7.63 -39.06
C LYS A 262 -39.01 -9.00 -39.39
N VAL A 263 -39.76 -9.79 -40.15
CA VAL A 263 -39.39 -11.15 -40.56
C VAL A 263 -39.45 -11.23 -42.09
N ASP A 264 -38.42 -11.81 -42.71
CA ASP A 264 -38.41 -12.06 -44.16
C ASP A 264 -39.08 -13.39 -44.53
N ASP A 265 -39.22 -13.67 -45.83
CA ASP A 265 -39.88 -14.89 -46.33
C ASP A 265 -39.17 -16.20 -45.90
N GLN A 266 -37.94 -16.10 -45.40
CA GLN A 266 -37.14 -17.22 -44.88
C GLN A 266 -37.22 -17.32 -43.35
N GLY A 267 -38.06 -16.52 -42.68
CA GLY A 267 -38.23 -16.53 -41.24
C GLY A 267 -37.14 -15.76 -40.46
N ARG A 268 -36.25 -15.02 -41.13
CA ARG A 268 -35.15 -14.30 -40.46
C ARG A 268 -35.58 -12.92 -39.99
N LYS A 269 -35.19 -12.59 -38.75
CA LYS A 269 -35.48 -11.27 -38.17
C LYS A 269 -34.56 -10.20 -38.74
N TYR A 270 -35.13 -9.05 -39.11
CA TYR A 270 -34.37 -7.91 -39.63
C TYR A 270 -34.89 -6.57 -39.11
N TRP A 271 -33.98 -5.60 -39.07
CA TRP A 271 -34.26 -4.18 -38.90
C TRP A 271 -34.11 -3.47 -40.25
N GLN A 272 -35.14 -2.74 -40.66
CA GLN A 272 -35.11 -1.90 -41.86
C GLN A 272 -34.47 -0.55 -41.52
N TRP A 273 -33.21 -0.34 -41.90
CA TRP A 273 -32.46 0.88 -41.58
C TRP A 273 -32.89 2.08 -42.45
N ASN A 274 -33.17 1.84 -43.74
CA ASN A 274 -33.72 2.81 -44.69
C ASN A 274 -34.55 2.06 -45.75
N SER A 275 -35.02 2.69 -46.82
CA SER A 275 -35.87 2.03 -47.84
C SER A 275 -35.23 0.82 -48.55
N THR A 276 -33.89 0.71 -48.59
CA THR A 276 -33.18 -0.30 -49.38
C THR A 276 -32.30 -1.24 -48.55
N THR A 277 -31.91 -0.85 -47.33
CA THR A 277 -30.97 -1.59 -46.48
C THR A 277 -31.70 -2.31 -45.35
N ARG A 278 -31.62 -3.65 -45.39
CA ARG A 278 -32.01 -4.54 -44.30
C ARG A 278 -30.78 -5.00 -43.53
N ARG A 279 -30.87 -5.02 -42.21
CA ARG A 279 -29.86 -5.58 -41.31
C ARG A 279 -30.45 -6.75 -40.56
N TYR A 280 -29.80 -7.90 -40.58
CA TYR A 280 -30.34 -9.13 -40.01
C TYR A 280 -29.85 -9.38 -38.59
N LEU A 281 -30.73 -9.87 -37.72
CA LEU A 281 -30.43 -10.15 -36.31
C LEU A 281 -29.30 -11.17 -36.18
N ASP A 282 -29.34 -12.23 -36.99
CA ASP A 282 -28.35 -13.31 -36.95
C ASP A 282 -26.92 -12.81 -37.25
N ASP A 283 -26.78 -11.77 -38.07
CA ASP A 283 -25.46 -11.16 -38.36
C ASP A 283 -24.94 -10.36 -37.16
N TYR A 284 -25.83 -9.82 -36.33
CA TYR A 284 -25.48 -9.10 -35.12
C TYR A 284 -25.18 -10.05 -33.96
N LEU A 285 -25.92 -11.15 -33.83
CA LEU A 285 -25.66 -12.18 -32.82
C LEU A 285 -24.31 -12.90 -33.04
N LYS A 286 -23.74 -12.83 -34.25
CA LYS A 286 -22.37 -13.32 -34.56
C LYS A 286 -21.25 -12.34 -34.19
N LYS A 287 -21.56 -11.08 -33.90
CA LYS A 287 -20.56 -10.05 -33.55
C LYS A 287 -20.24 -10.12 -32.05
N PRO A 288 -19.05 -9.66 -31.62
CA PRO A 288 -18.67 -9.61 -30.22
C PRO A 288 -19.54 -8.67 -29.37
N GLY A 289 -20.33 -7.79 -30.00
CA GLY A 289 -21.25 -6.87 -29.34
C GLY A 289 -21.15 -5.46 -29.90
N MET A 290 -21.62 -4.49 -29.12
CA MET A 290 -21.44 -3.06 -29.38
C MET A 290 -20.05 -2.63 -28.87
N PRO A 291 -19.22 -1.97 -29.69
CA PRO A 291 -17.96 -1.41 -29.21
C PRO A 291 -18.21 -0.42 -28.06
N ILE A 292 -17.40 -0.50 -27.01
CA ILE A 292 -17.45 0.46 -25.91
C ILE A 292 -16.86 1.80 -26.37
N SER A 293 -17.52 2.91 -26.04
CA SER A 293 -17.08 4.28 -26.34
C SER A 293 -16.06 4.80 -25.30
N ASP A 294 -15.68 6.05 -25.43
CA ASP A 294 -14.90 6.81 -24.43
C ASP A 294 -15.77 7.44 -23.33
N VAL A 295 -17.08 7.14 -23.30
CA VAL A 295 -17.97 7.47 -22.18
C VAL A 295 -18.32 6.16 -21.48
N TRP A 296 -17.91 6.03 -20.23
CA TRP A 296 -18.05 4.81 -19.46
C TRP A 296 -19.06 4.98 -18.35
N ASP A 297 -20.12 4.20 -18.44
CA ASP A 297 -21.14 4.10 -17.40
C ASP A 297 -20.73 2.98 -16.43
N ILE A 298 -20.05 3.36 -15.35
CA ILE A 298 -19.60 2.44 -14.29
C ILE A 298 -19.93 3.06 -12.95
N LYS A 299 -20.66 2.35 -12.10
CA LYS A 299 -21.08 2.90 -10.80
C LYS A 299 -19.89 3.16 -9.88
N TYR A 300 -19.96 4.24 -9.12
CA TYR A 300 -18.99 4.54 -8.08
C TYR A 300 -19.13 3.59 -6.88
N GLU A 301 -18.02 3.31 -6.20
CA GLU A 301 -18.01 2.49 -4.99
C GLU A 301 -18.75 3.17 -3.83
N ASN A 302 -19.93 2.66 -3.49
CA ASN A 302 -20.73 3.18 -2.38
C ASN A 302 -20.54 2.36 -1.09
N ASN A 303 -21.16 2.80 0.01
CA ASN A 303 -21.03 2.13 1.32
C ASN A 303 -21.60 0.70 1.37
N MET A 304 -22.41 0.31 0.39
CA MET A 304 -23.04 -1.01 0.28
C MET A 304 -22.30 -1.94 -0.68
N SER A 305 -21.23 -1.48 -1.33
CA SER A 305 -20.48 -2.29 -2.27
C SER A 305 -19.78 -3.46 -1.57
N VAL A 306 -19.87 -4.64 -2.18
CA VAL A 306 -19.26 -5.88 -1.67
C VAL A 306 -17.74 -5.85 -1.78
N GLU A 307 -17.18 -5.07 -2.71
CA GLU A 307 -15.73 -4.93 -2.88
C GLU A 307 -15.10 -3.83 -2.01
N ARG A 308 -15.91 -3.08 -1.24
CA ARG A 308 -15.44 -1.94 -0.44
C ARG A 308 -14.52 -2.38 0.70
N THR A 309 -13.37 -1.72 0.79
CA THR A 309 -12.35 -1.98 1.82
C THR A 309 -12.44 -1.04 3.02
N GLY A 310 -12.96 0.17 2.82
CA GLY A 310 -12.89 1.27 3.80
C GLY A 310 -11.69 2.21 3.58
N TYR A 311 -10.80 1.91 2.63
CA TYR A 311 -9.80 2.85 2.14
C TYR A 311 -10.50 4.01 1.39
N PRO A 312 -10.11 5.28 1.62
CA PRO A 312 -10.72 6.42 0.94
C PRO A 312 -10.50 6.33 -0.57
N THR A 313 -11.42 6.89 -1.36
CA THR A 313 -11.28 7.02 -2.82
C THR A 313 -11.03 5.73 -3.62
N GLN A 314 -11.29 4.54 -3.05
CA GLN A 314 -11.22 3.25 -3.74
C GLN A 314 -11.95 3.28 -5.10
N LYS A 315 -11.25 2.85 -6.15
CA LYS A 315 -11.81 2.72 -7.50
C LYS A 315 -12.47 1.35 -7.72
N PRO A 316 -13.58 1.27 -8.50
CA PRO A 316 -14.26 0.01 -8.80
C PRO A 316 -13.39 -0.98 -9.56
N VAL A 317 -13.56 -2.27 -9.30
CA VAL A 317 -12.88 -3.36 -10.03
C VAL A 317 -13.19 -3.31 -11.52
N GLU A 318 -14.43 -3.05 -11.92
CA GLU A 318 -14.85 -3.02 -13.33
C GLU A 318 -14.14 -1.93 -14.15
N LEU A 319 -13.88 -0.77 -13.53
CA LEU A 319 -13.14 0.33 -14.18
C LEU A 319 -11.74 -0.13 -14.60
N LEU A 320 -10.99 -0.70 -13.66
CA LEU A 320 -9.63 -1.16 -13.89
C LEU A 320 -9.60 -2.43 -14.74
N ARG A 321 -10.63 -3.28 -14.66
CA ARG A 321 -10.79 -4.46 -15.53
C ARG A 321 -10.83 -4.01 -16.99
N ARG A 322 -11.62 -2.99 -17.31
CA ARG A 322 -11.72 -2.44 -18.67
C ARG A 322 -10.38 -1.90 -19.16
N VAL A 323 -9.66 -1.15 -18.32
CA VAL A 323 -8.34 -0.59 -18.65
C VAL A 323 -7.31 -1.70 -18.92
N ILE A 324 -7.21 -2.69 -18.04
CA ILE A 324 -6.22 -3.77 -18.16
C ILE A 324 -6.53 -4.66 -19.38
N LYS A 325 -7.79 -5.05 -19.59
CA LYS A 325 -8.18 -5.84 -20.77
C LYS A 325 -7.97 -5.10 -22.08
N ALA A 326 -8.12 -3.78 -22.08
CA ALA A 326 -7.88 -2.98 -23.27
C ALA A 326 -6.39 -2.85 -23.59
N SER A 327 -5.51 -2.75 -22.60
CA SER A 327 -4.15 -2.21 -22.84
C SER A 327 -2.99 -3.05 -22.30
N CYS A 328 -3.20 -4.06 -21.45
CA CYS A 328 -2.16 -5.02 -21.06
C CYS A 328 -2.14 -6.21 -22.03
N PRO A 329 -1.04 -6.46 -22.77
CA PRO A 329 -0.90 -7.69 -23.54
C PRO A 329 -0.71 -8.90 -22.62
N LYS A 330 -0.88 -10.11 -23.17
CA LYS A 330 -0.58 -11.35 -22.43
C LYS A 330 0.89 -11.38 -21.98
N ASN A 331 1.12 -11.72 -20.72
CA ASN A 331 2.38 -11.68 -19.98
C ASN A 331 3.00 -10.27 -19.87
N GLY A 332 2.21 -9.21 -20.10
CA GLY A 332 2.67 -7.83 -19.99
C GLY A 332 2.90 -7.38 -18.55
N ILE A 333 3.45 -6.18 -18.39
CA ILE A 333 3.73 -5.57 -17.08
C ILE A 333 2.79 -4.39 -16.83
N VAL A 334 2.08 -4.42 -15.70
CA VAL A 334 1.21 -3.34 -15.20
C VAL A 334 1.88 -2.63 -14.04
N LEU A 335 1.89 -1.31 -14.05
CA LEU A 335 2.37 -0.48 -12.94
C LEU A 335 1.27 0.47 -12.47
N ASP A 336 1.09 0.53 -11.16
CA ASP A 336 0.32 1.55 -10.48
C ASP A 336 1.18 2.23 -9.41
N ALA A 337 1.54 3.49 -9.67
CA ALA A 337 2.43 4.24 -8.78
C ALA A 337 1.69 5.06 -7.71
N PHE A 338 0.35 4.98 -7.70
CA PHE A 338 -0.55 5.61 -6.74
C PHE A 338 -1.63 4.59 -6.35
N MET A 339 -1.19 3.39 -5.94
CA MET A 339 -2.07 2.22 -5.92
C MET A 339 -3.22 2.31 -4.91
N GLY A 340 -3.06 3.07 -3.82
CA GLY A 340 -4.01 3.19 -2.72
C GLY A 340 -4.50 1.81 -2.24
N SER A 341 -5.80 1.57 -2.36
CA SER A 341 -6.42 0.30 -1.98
C SER A 341 -5.98 -0.93 -2.80
N GLY A 342 -5.15 -0.78 -3.84
CA GLY A 342 -4.60 -1.88 -4.63
C GLY A 342 -5.54 -2.46 -5.70
N THR A 343 -6.58 -1.73 -6.14
CA THR A 343 -7.56 -2.23 -7.13
C THR A 343 -6.89 -2.73 -8.41
N THR A 344 -5.88 -2.02 -8.93
CA THR A 344 -5.13 -2.42 -10.13
C THR A 344 -4.45 -3.79 -9.96
N CYS A 345 -3.84 -4.04 -8.80
CA CYS A 345 -3.18 -5.31 -8.50
C CYS A 345 -4.19 -6.46 -8.37
N VAL A 346 -5.32 -6.21 -7.69
CA VAL A 346 -6.43 -7.17 -7.53
C VAL A 346 -6.98 -7.58 -8.90
N VAL A 347 -7.23 -6.62 -9.79
CA VAL A 347 -7.76 -6.90 -11.13
C VAL A 347 -6.74 -7.67 -11.98
N ALA A 348 -5.46 -7.34 -11.89
CA ALA A 348 -4.41 -8.06 -12.60
C ALA A 348 -4.37 -9.55 -12.18
N GLU A 349 -4.58 -9.86 -10.89
CA GLU A 349 -4.71 -11.24 -10.41
C GLU A 349 -6.03 -11.90 -10.82
N GLN A 350 -7.14 -11.16 -10.85
CA GLN A 350 -8.42 -11.70 -11.36
C GLN A 350 -8.33 -12.10 -12.84
N LEU A 351 -7.47 -11.43 -13.62
CA LEU A 351 -7.24 -11.69 -15.03
C LEU A 351 -6.03 -12.62 -15.28
N ALA A 352 -5.46 -13.24 -14.25
CA ALA A 352 -4.22 -14.01 -14.37
C ALA A 352 -4.34 -15.21 -15.33
N ASP A 353 -5.50 -15.86 -15.40
CA ASP A 353 -5.72 -16.99 -16.33
C ASP A 353 -5.79 -16.55 -17.81
N GLU A 354 -6.24 -15.32 -18.06
CA GLU A 354 -6.39 -14.75 -19.41
C GLU A 354 -5.09 -14.08 -19.87
N LEU A 355 -4.57 -13.16 -19.05
CA LEU A 355 -3.49 -12.28 -19.41
C LEU A 355 -2.18 -12.63 -18.71
N ASN A 356 -2.20 -13.22 -17.52
CA ASN A 356 -0.98 -13.51 -16.74
C ASN A 356 -0.04 -12.29 -16.59
N CYS A 357 -0.57 -11.06 -16.51
CA CYS A 357 0.25 -9.85 -16.40
C CYS A 357 1.07 -9.87 -15.10
N THR A 358 2.29 -9.38 -15.11
CA THR A 358 3.04 -9.05 -13.88
C THR A 358 2.60 -7.68 -13.40
N TRP A 359 2.40 -7.46 -12.10
CA TRP A 359 2.02 -6.16 -11.56
C TRP A 359 3.01 -5.61 -10.53
N ILE A 360 3.12 -4.28 -10.50
CA ILE A 360 3.89 -3.52 -9.52
C ILE A 360 2.97 -2.44 -8.96
N GLY A 361 2.68 -2.50 -7.66
CA GLY A 361 1.95 -1.47 -6.93
C GLY A 361 2.90 -0.69 -6.04
N ILE A 362 2.85 0.65 -6.10
CA ILE A 362 3.67 1.53 -5.26
C ILE A 362 2.75 2.46 -4.48
N ASP A 363 3.00 2.58 -3.18
CA ASP A 363 2.33 3.59 -2.35
C ASP A 363 3.28 4.16 -1.29
N ASN A 364 2.97 5.39 -0.87
CA ASN A 364 3.67 6.03 0.23
C ASN A 364 3.13 5.59 1.60
N SER A 365 1.89 5.11 1.63
CA SER A 365 1.16 4.74 2.82
C SER A 365 1.34 3.27 3.15
N LYS A 366 1.90 3.01 4.34
CA LYS A 366 1.95 1.66 4.90
C LYS A 366 0.55 1.03 4.98
N PHE A 367 -0.46 1.85 5.27
CA PHE A 367 -1.86 1.42 5.34
C PHE A 367 -2.40 0.96 3.97
N ALA A 368 -2.03 1.64 2.88
CA ALA A 368 -2.35 1.22 1.51
C ALA A 368 -1.76 -0.16 1.21
N ILE A 369 -0.50 -0.38 1.59
CA ILE A 369 0.21 -1.66 1.42
C ILE A 369 -0.49 -2.78 2.20
N HIS A 370 -0.85 -2.54 3.48
CA HIS A 370 -1.61 -3.51 4.28
C HIS A 370 -2.98 -3.83 3.68
N THR A 371 -3.70 -2.81 3.21
CA THR A 371 -5.01 -2.96 2.56
C THR A 371 -4.91 -3.79 1.29
N ALA A 372 -3.98 -3.45 0.40
CA ALA A 372 -3.75 -4.16 -0.85
C ALA A 372 -3.35 -5.62 -0.60
N ARG A 373 -2.41 -5.86 0.33
CA ARG A 373 -2.00 -7.21 0.78
C ARG A 373 -3.22 -8.04 1.20
N LYS A 374 -4.04 -7.50 2.10
CA LYS A 374 -5.25 -8.17 2.60
C LYS A 374 -6.23 -8.49 1.47
N ARG A 375 -6.50 -7.55 0.57
CA ARG A 375 -7.39 -7.79 -0.58
C ARG A 375 -6.89 -8.90 -1.50
N LEU A 376 -5.59 -8.95 -1.76
CA LEU A 376 -4.97 -9.99 -2.59
C LEU A 376 -5.07 -11.36 -1.93
N ILE A 377 -4.77 -11.45 -0.62
CA ILE A 377 -4.93 -12.70 0.12
C ILE A 377 -6.39 -13.14 0.13
N GLU A 378 -7.32 -12.23 0.41
CA GLU A 378 -8.75 -12.54 0.42
C GLU A 378 -9.30 -12.92 -0.95
N LEU A 379 -8.72 -12.42 -2.04
CA LEU A 379 -9.15 -12.77 -3.40
C LEU A 379 -8.92 -14.26 -3.67
N ASN A 380 -7.87 -14.84 -3.08
CA ASN A 380 -7.52 -16.23 -3.29
C ASN A 380 -8.62 -17.17 -2.79
N ASP A 381 -8.93 -18.18 -3.60
CA ASP A 381 -10.01 -19.15 -3.42
C ASP A 381 -11.43 -18.54 -3.36
N LYS A 382 -11.61 -17.23 -3.62
CA LYS A 382 -12.95 -16.66 -3.85
C LYS A 382 -13.51 -17.18 -5.18
N PRO A 383 -14.83 -17.51 -5.24
CA PRO A 383 -15.49 -17.86 -6.49
C PRO A 383 -15.32 -16.77 -7.53
N LYS A 384 -15.05 -17.17 -8.79
CA LYS A 384 -15.05 -16.23 -9.90
C LYS A 384 -16.46 -15.70 -10.17
N GLU A 385 -16.53 -14.54 -10.80
CA GLU A 385 -17.79 -13.83 -11.07
C GLU A 385 -18.79 -14.67 -11.87
N LYS A 386 -18.29 -15.46 -12.84
CA LYS A 386 -19.12 -16.38 -13.62
C LYS A 386 -19.19 -17.75 -12.96
N LYS A 387 -20.42 -18.18 -12.68
CA LYS A 387 -20.71 -19.49 -12.09
C LYS A 387 -20.12 -20.62 -12.95
N GLY A 388 -19.29 -21.47 -12.34
CA GLY A 388 -18.65 -22.61 -13.00
C GLY A 388 -17.21 -22.38 -13.46
N GLU A 389 -16.68 -21.16 -13.39
CA GLU A 389 -15.28 -20.87 -13.77
C GLU A 389 -14.25 -21.16 -12.65
N GLY A 390 -14.70 -21.75 -11.55
CA GLY A 390 -13.87 -22.09 -10.40
C GLY A 390 -13.64 -20.91 -9.45
N VAL A 391 -12.45 -20.84 -8.89
CA VAL A 391 -12.02 -19.84 -7.91
C VAL A 391 -10.80 -19.08 -8.42
N TYR A 392 -10.55 -17.87 -7.91
CA TYR A 392 -9.31 -17.15 -8.19
C TYR A 392 -8.12 -17.82 -7.48
N LYS A 393 -6.98 -17.93 -8.17
CA LYS A 393 -5.73 -18.43 -7.60
C LYS A 393 -4.69 -17.32 -7.69
N VAL A 394 -4.42 -16.68 -6.56
CA VAL A 394 -3.56 -15.52 -6.50
C VAL A 394 -2.10 -15.98 -6.46
N ARG A 395 -1.26 -15.37 -7.31
CA ARG A 395 0.16 -15.67 -7.37
C ARG A 395 0.88 -15.03 -6.17
N SER A 396 2.00 -15.63 -5.75
CA SER A 396 2.83 -15.04 -4.70
C SER A 396 3.37 -13.67 -5.12
N PHE A 397 3.66 -12.83 -4.14
CA PHE A 397 4.18 -11.48 -4.36
C PHE A 397 5.10 -11.05 -3.23
N THR A 398 5.99 -10.10 -3.50
CA THR A 398 6.86 -9.48 -2.51
C THR A 398 6.22 -8.21 -1.95
N ILE A 399 6.50 -7.95 -0.68
CA ILE A 399 6.35 -6.63 -0.08
C ILE A 399 7.75 -6.09 0.17
N GLU A 400 7.99 -4.92 -0.37
CA GLU A 400 9.30 -4.30 -0.39
C GLU A 400 9.25 -2.94 0.31
N ASN A 401 10.32 -2.62 1.02
CA ASN A 401 10.48 -1.34 1.70
C ASN A 401 11.70 -0.60 1.16
N MET A 402 11.52 0.68 0.84
CA MET A 402 12.61 1.57 0.44
C MET A 402 13.06 2.50 1.57
N GLY A 403 12.29 2.58 2.66
CA GLY A 403 12.39 3.61 3.69
C GLY A 403 13.76 3.71 4.34
N TYR A 404 14.44 2.58 4.61
CA TYR A 404 15.81 2.58 5.18
C TYR A 404 16.79 3.32 4.30
N TYR A 405 16.95 2.87 3.07
CA TYR A 405 17.95 3.40 2.15
C TYR A 405 17.55 4.77 1.58
N GLN A 406 16.26 5.04 1.39
CA GLN A 406 15.79 6.37 0.98
C GLN A 406 16.14 7.42 2.04
N ARG A 407 16.02 7.05 3.32
CA ARG A 407 16.48 7.89 4.42
C ARG A 407 18.00 7.99 4.45
N GLY A 408 18.76 6.94 4.14
CA GLY A 408 20.22 7.01 4.01
C GLY A 408 20.68 7.93 2.89
N VAL A 409 20.31 7.64 1.64
CA VAL A 409 20.80 8.32 0.43
C VAL A 409 20.43 9.80 0.37
N LYS A 410 19.17 10.19 0.70
CA LYS A 410 18.82 11.63 0.78
C LYS A 410 19.48 12.35 1.98
N TRP A 411 20.05 11.61 2.94
CA TRP A 411 20.52 12.14 4.23
C TRP A 411 21.95 11.72 4.60
N ASP A 412 22.77 11.22 3.67
CA ASP A 412 24.18 10.88 3.94
C ASP A 412 24.95 12.12 4.45
N ALA A 413 24.62 13.30 3.91
CA ALA A 413 25.14 14.58 4.41
C ALA A 413 24.70 14.88 5.86
N ILE A 414 23.57 14.32 6.31
CA ILE A 414 23.00 14.51 7.64
C ILE A 414 23.45 13.43 8.62
N GLN A 415 23.98 12.29 8.20
CA GLN A 415 24.51 11.28 9.14
C GLN A 415 25.99 11.49 9.50
N VAL A 416 26.63 12.53 8.96
CA VAL A 416 28.05 12.82 9.19
C VAL A 416 28.24 14.21 9.82
N GLY A 417 29.06 14.28 10.88
CA GLY A 417 29.46 15.52 11.52
C GLY A 417 28.27 16.33 12.10
N LYS A 418 28.32 17.66 11.95
CA LYS A 418 27.39 18.61 12.58
C LYS A 418 25.91 18.41 12.23
N GLN A 419 25.61 17.80 11.09
CA GLN A 419 24.22 17.60 10.67
C GLN A 419 23.56 16.40 11.39
N ALA A 420 24.33 15.39 11.81
CA ALA A 420 23.80 14.25 12.58
C ALA A 420 23.33 14.69 13.96
N ASP A 421 24.08 15.62 14.55
CA ASP A 421 23.74 16.23 15.82
C ASP A 421 22.47 17.07 15.70
N ALA A 422 22.29 17.80 14.59
CA ALA A 422 21.06 18.55 14.34
C ALA A 422 19.81 17.64 14.19
N TYR A 423 19.96 16.50 13.51
CA TYR A 423 18.90 15.48 13.43
C TYR A 423 18.57 14.92 14.82
N ARG A 424 19.58 14.46 15.58
CA ARG A 424 19.41 13.90 16.93
C ARG A 424 18.76 14.91 17.86
N GLN A 425 19.21 16.15 17.82
CA GLN A 425 18.66 17.25 18.59
C GLN A 425 17.16 17.42 18.28
N ALA A 426 16.80 17.57 17.01
CA ALA A 426 15.41 17.78 16.62
C ALA A 426 14.51 16.60 17.00
N ILE A 427 14.99 15.35 16.89
CA ILE A 427 14.26 14.17 17.35
C ILE A 427 14.09 14.16 18.87
N ILE A 428 15.14 14.47 19.62
CA ILE A 428 15.09 14.52 21.08
C ILE A 428 14.11 15.60 21.55
N GLU A 429 14.12 16.77 20.91
CA GLU A 429 13.17 17.86 21.19
C GLU A 429 11.74 17.45 20.89
N LEU A 430 11.48 16.82 19.73
CA LEU A 430 10.14 16.28 19.40
C LEU A 430 9.70 15.19 20.37
N PHE A 431 10.63 14.38 20.87
CA PHE A 431 10.36 13.40 21.92
C PHE A 431 10.17 14.04 23.30
N GLY A 432 10.36 15.35 23.45
CA GLY A 432 10.25 16.07 24.73
C GLY A 432 11.42 15.82 25.68
N GLY A 433 12.61 15.54 25.14
CA GLY A 433 13.86 15.47 25.88
C GLY A 433 14.75 16.70 25.65
N GLU A 434 15.88 16.71 26.36
CA GLU A 434 16.91 17.75 26.26
C GLU A 434 18.13 17.17 25.54
N TYR A 435 18.54 17.81 24.44
CA TYR A 435 19.73 17.42 23.69
C TYR A 435 21.00 17.77 24.48
N THR A 436 21.67 16.74 24.99
CA THR A 436 22.85 16.83 25.86
C THR A 436 23.79 15.67 25.54
N PRO A 437 24.51 15.73 24.41
CA PRO A 437 25.33 14.61 23.95
C PRO A 437 26.46 14.34 24.95
N TYR A 438 26.43 13.15 25.56
CA TYR A 438 27.43 12.65 26.49
C TYR A 438 28.49 11.80 25.77
N SER A 439 28.07 11.06 24.75
CA SER A 439 28.93 10.18 23.96
C SER A 439 28.39 9.96 22.55
N LYS A 440 29.01 9.04 21.80
CA LYS A 440 28.50 8.58 20.50
C LYS A 440 27.21 7.75 20.59
N LEU A 441 26.88 7.21 21.77
CA LEU A 441 25.67 6.43 21.99
C LEU A 441 24.64 7.18 22.84
N LEU A 442 25.04 8.12 23.70
CA LEU A 442 24.13 8.84 24.58
C LEU A 442 24.00 10.29 24.12
N HIS A 443 22.86 10.63 23.52
CA HIS A 443 22.66 11.89 22.80
C HIS A 443 21.89 12.94 23.60
N GLY A 444 21.13 12.54 24.63
CA GLY A 444 20.35 13.48 25.44
C GLY A 444 19.71 12.83 26.65
N LYS A 445 18.86 13.59 27.35
CA LYS A 445 18.24 13.20 28.62
C LYS A 445 16.74 13.52 28.64
N LYS A 446 15.96 12.70 29.33
CA LYS A 446 14.55 12.97 29.63
C LYS A 446 14.16 12.30 30.94
N ARG A 447 13.67 13.09 31.90
CA ARG A 447 13.08 12.63 33.18
C ARG A 447 13.93 11.55 33.89
N GLY A 448 15.23 11.82 34.07
CA GLY A 448 16.15 10.88 34.74
C GLY A 448 16.50 9.62 33.94
N SER A 449 16.36 9.68 32.62
CA SER A 449 16.75 8.62 31.68
C SER A 449 17.61 9.22 30.57
N TRP A 450 18.58 8.45 30.08
CA TRP A 450 19.31 8.79 28.86
C TRP A 450 18.45 8.60 27.61
N ILE A 451 18.86 9.21 26.50
CA ILE A 451 18.27 9.01 25.17
C ILE A 451 19.36 8.65 24.17
N HIS A 452 19.19 7.51 23.51
CA HIS A 452 19.86 7.15 22.27
C HIS A 452 18.92 7.43 21.09
N VAL A 453 19.48 7.90 19.98
CA VAL A 453 18.76 8.08 18.71
C VAL A 453 19.53 7.30 17.65
N GLY A 454 18.92 6.22 17.20
CA GLY A 454 19.46 5.30 16.22
C GLY A 454 19.62 5.91 14.83
N PRO A 455 20.32 5.22 13.93
CA PRO A 455 20.48 5.66 12.56
C PRO A 455 19.14 5.63 11.80
N LEU A 456 18.98 6.53 10.83
CA LEU A 456 17.80 6.53 9.95
C LEU A 456 17.89 5.47 8.84
N ALA A 457 19.11 5.09 8.47
CA ALA A 457 19.40 4.30 7.28
C ALA A 457 19.25 2.79 7.47
N GLN A 458 19.17 2.31 8.70
CA GLN A 458 19.15 0.88 9.02
C GLN A 458 18.45 0.64 10.36
N PRO A 459 17.86 -0.54 10.57
CA PRO A 459 17.26 -0.89 11.86
C PRO A 459 18.34 -0.95 12.95
N LEU A 460 17.95 -0.69 14.18
CA LEU A 460 18.83 -0.88 15.33
C LEU A 460 18.93 -2.37 15.67
N VAL A 461 20.17 -2.88 15.73
CA VAL A 461 20.46 -4.31 15.96
C VAL A 461 20.65 -4.62 17.46
N ALA A 462 20.45 -5.88 17.84
CA ALA A 462 20.59 -6.35 19.23
C ALA A 462 21.94 -5.97 19.88
N ASP A 463 23.06 -6.12 19.16
CA ASP A 463 24.39 -5.80 19.68
C ASP A 463 24.56 -4.32 20.01
N GLN A 464 23.90 -3.43 19.26
CA GLN A 464 23.90 -1.99 19.56
C GLN A 464 23.14 -1.69 20.84
N VAL A 465 22.01 -2.37 21.08
CA VAL A 465 21.23 -2.24 22.33
C VAL A 465 22.08 -2.68 23.54
N ILE A 466 22.82 -3.78 23.40
CA ILE A 466 23.74 -4.26 24.43
C ILE A 466 24.87 -3.26 24.69
N ALA A 467 25.46 -2.69 23.64
CA ALA A 467 26.50 -1.67 23.77
C ALA A 467 25.99 -0.40 24.46
N ILE A 468 24.76 0.04 24.15
CA ILE A 468 24.11 1.16 24.83
C ILE A 468 23.94 0.85 26.32
N ALA A 469 23.43 -0.34 26.66
CA ALA A 469 23.24 -0.73 28.05
C ALA A 469 24.56 -0.80 28.83
N GLU A 470 25.61 -1.34 28.21
CA GLU A 470 26.95 -1.39 28.78
C GLU A 470 27.49 0.01 29.09
N GLU A 471 27.27 0.98 28.19
CA GLU A 471 27.70 2.36 28.44
C GLU A 471 26.87 3.03 29.54
N VAL A 472 25.55 2.87 29.53
CA VAL A 472 24.63 3.44 30.54
C VAL A 472 24.97 2.94 31.95
N LYS A 473 25.47 1.70 32.06
CA LYS A 473 25.90 1.11 33.33
C LYS A 473 26.88 2.01 34.10
N ASP A 474 27.77 2.71 33.39
CA ASP A 474 28.82 3.52 34.02
C ASP A 474 28.42 5.00 34.17
N THR A 475 27.12 5.31 34.03
CA THR A 475 26.56 6.66 34.13
C THR A 475 25.63 6.86 35.34
N GLU A 476 25.16 8.11 35.52
CA GLU A 476 24.26 8.51 36.62
C GLU A 476 22.85 7.90 36.55
N PHE A 477 22.35 7.58 35.36
CA PHE A 477 21.01 7.00 35.19
C PHE A 477 21.10 5.53 34.82
N LYS A 478 20.23 4.70 35.41
CA LYS A 478 20.11 3.27 35.07
C LYS A 478 19.00 2.99 34.05
N LYS A 479 18.60 4.02 33.30
CA LYS A 479 17.49 3.99 32.36
C LYS A 479 17.89 4.67 31.06
N CYS A 480 17.50 4.10 29.93
CA CYS A 480 17.74 4.70 28.62
C CYS A 480 16.55 4.48 27.68
N TYR A 481 16.07 5.57 27.08
CA TYR A 481 15.19 5.53 25.91
C TYR A 481 16.03 5.29 24.66
N VAL A 482 15.64 4.30 23.87
CA VAL A 482 16.29 4.00 22.60
C VAL A 482 15.31 4.30 21.48
N LEU A 483 15.52 5.40 20.77
CA LEU A 483 14.67 5.86 19.67
C LEU A 483 15.24 5.34 18.36
N SER A 484 14.48 4.64 17.52
CA SER A 484 14.94 4.21 16.19
C SER A 484 13.80 4.25 15.19
N ALA A 485 14.10 4.47 13.90
CA ALA A 485 13.08 4.37 12.85
C ALA A 485 12.57 2.93 12.69
N ASP A 486 13.39 1.94 13.05
CA ASP A 486 12.99 0.53 13.09
C ASP A 486 13.96 -0.30 13.97
N PHE A 487 13.57 -1.53 14.28
CA PHE A 487 14.33 -2.45 15.13
C PHE A 487 14.38 -3.85 14.53
N THR A 488 15.47 -4.58 14.80
CA THR A 488 15.56 -6.00 14.43
C THR A 488 14.68 -6.89 15.31
N VAL A 489 14.32 -8.07 14.80
CA VAL A 489 13.47 -9.09 15.45
C VAL A 489 13.95 -9.51 16.86
N HIS A 490 15.24 -9.31 17.18
CA HIS A 490 15.84 -9.73 18.44
C HIS A 490 15.86 -8.63 19.52
N LEU A 491 15.16 -7.51 19.30
CA LEU A 491 15.12 -6.38 20.22
C LEU A 491 14.75 -6.79 21.66
N ASN A 492 13.65 -7.54 21.84
CA ASN A 492 13.15 -7.89 23.18
C ASN A 492 14.17 -8.73 23.95
N SER A 493 14.78 -9.73 23.29
CA SER A 493 15.85 -10.52 23.89
C SER A 493 17.07 -9.67 24.25
N ALA A 494 17.40 -8.65 23.45
CA ALA A 494 18.48 -7.73 23.77
C ALA A 494 18.16 -6.84 24.98
N ILE A 495 16.91 -6.36 25.11
CA ILE A 495 16.44 -5.58 26.25
C ILE A 495 16.45 -6.43 27.53
N GLU A 496 15.98 -7.67 27.48
CA GLU A 496 16.03 -8.61 28.61
C GLU A 496 17.47 -8.87 29.05
N LYS A 497 18.36 -9.19 28.11
CA LYS A 497 19.79 -9.37 28.40
C LYS A 497 20.44 -8.11 28.97
N ALA A 498 20.08 -6.93 28.48
CA ALA A 498 20.57 -5.67 29.01
C ALA A 498 20.20 -5.49 30.49
N LYS A 499 18.95 -5.84 30.85
CA LYS A 499 18.47 -5.82 32.22
C LYS A 499 19.17 -6.87 33.09
N GLU A 500 19.25 -8.12 32.64
CA GLU A 500 19.87 -9.21 33.41
C GLU A 500 21.38 -9.01 33.63
N LYS A 501 22.10 -8.56 32.59
CA LYS A 501 23.56 -8.46 32.61
C LYS A 501 24.08 -7.16 33.22
N TYR A 502 23.38 -6.04 33.00
CA TYR A 502 23.88 -4.71 33.39
C TYR A 502 22.96 -3.96 34.37
N ASP A 503 21.82 -4.54 34.76
CA ASP A 503 20.79 -3.89 35.59
C ASP A 503 20.30 -2.55 34.99
N ILE A 504 20.21 -2.48 33.66
CA ILE A 504 19.77 -1.30 32.91
C ILE A 504 18.37 -1.51 32.34
N GLN A 505 17.49 -0.53 32.58
CA GLN A 505 16.17 -0.49 31.98
C GLN A 505 16.24 0.22 30.62
N ILE A 506 16.08 -0.54 29.53
CA ILE A 506 15.94 0.01 28.18
C ILE A 506 14.45 0.14 27.82
N THR A 507 14.07 1.32 27.32
CA THR A 507 12.74 1.59 26.79
C THR A 507 12.84 1.99 25.32
N SER A 508 12.53 1.08 24.42
CA SER A 508 12.58 1.35 22.97
C SER A 508 11.34 2.11 22.50
N ARG A 509 11.51 3.10 21.62
CA ARG A 509 10.41 3.77 20.91
C ARG A 509 10.71 3.91 19.41
N ILE A 510 9.69 3.74 18.59
CA ILE A 510 9.77 3.92 17.15
C ILE A 510 9.66 5.41 16.83
N ILE A 511 10.55 5.90 15.97
CA ILE A 511 10.51 7.24 15.41
C ILE A 511 9.50 7.21 14.24
N PRO A 512 8.33 7.85 14.34
CA PRO A 512 7.33 7.80 13.28
C PRO A 512 7.78 8.61 12.05
N ALA A 513 7.24 8.28 10.88
CA ALA A 513 7.53 9.01 9.63
C ALA A 513 7.20 10.51 9.74
N SER A 514 6.14 10.86 10.49
CA SER A 514 5.77 12.24 10.77
C SER A 514 6.83 13.01 11.56
N ALA A 515 7.54 12.36 12.50
CA ALA A 515 8.67 12.97 13.20
C ALA A 515 9.79 13.28 12.21
N ILE A 516 10.10 12.31 11.34
CA ILE A 516 11.14 12.47 10.34
C ILE A 516 10.79 13.64 9.42
N ASP A 517 9.58 13.70 8.88
CA ASP A 517 9.11 14.76 7.99
C ASP A 517 9.14 16.15 8.64
N GLU A 518 8.74 16.26 9.91
CA GLU A 518 8.84 17.50 10.67
C GLU A 518 10.31 17.93 10.85
N VAL A 519 11.20 16.99 11.17
CA VAL A 519 12.65 17.28 11.23
C VAL A 519 13.17 17.74 9.87
N LYS A 520 12.69 17.15 8.76
CA LYS A 520 13.07 17.61 7.41
C LYS A 520 12.70 19.07 7.20
N LYS A 521 11.44 19.41 7.51
CA LYS A 521 10.92 20.76 7.37
C LYS A 521 11.76 21.76 8.18
N ARG A 522 12.08 21.44 9.43
CA ARG A 522 12.91 22.29 10.30
C ARG A 522 14.30 22.51 9.73
N LEU A 523 14.97 21.43 9.30
CA LEU A 523 16.33 21.51 8.75
C LEU A 523 16.37 22.29 7.43
N GLU A 524 15.34 22.16 6.60
CA GLU A 524 15.22 22.93 5.36
C GLU A 524 15.01 24.43 5.63
N LEU A 525 14.15 24.79 6.60
CA LEU A 525 13.98 26.17 7.04
C LEU A 525 15.30 26.76 7.58
N MET A 526 16.05 26.00 8.39
CA MET A 526 17.37 26.43 8.86
C MET A 526 18.34 26.69 7.71
N ARG A 527 18.34 25.83 6.68
CA ARG A 527 19.17 26.03 5.47
C ARG A 527 18.77 27.30 4.70
N GLN A 528 17.49 27.68 4.74
CA GLN A 528 16.98 28.92 4.17
C GLN A 528 17.25 30.15 5.05
N GLY A 529 17.98 30.00 6.16
CA GLY A 529 18.37 31.09 7.04
C GLY A 529 17.34 31.44 8.11
N VAL A 530 16.26 30.66 8.23
CA VAL A 530 15.26 30.82 9.30
C VAL A 530 15.86 30.41 10.63
N LYS A 531 15.84 31.35 11.60
CA LYS A 531 16.27 31.08 12.97
C LYS A 531 15.12 30.49 13.77
N ASN A 532 15.40 29.44 14.55
CA ASN A 532 14.45 28.81 15.47
C ASN A 532 13.14 28.34 14.80
N PRO A 533 13.21 27.51 13.73
CA PRO A 533 12.01 27.05 13.01
C PRO A 533 11.02 26.29 13.91
N GLU A 534 11.49 25.70 15.01
CA GLU A 534 10.66 25.04 16.02
C GLU A 534 9.66 25.99 16.72
N LYS A 535 9.87 27.30 16.63
CA LYS A 535 8.97 28.33 17.18
C LYS A 535 7.99 28.93 16.17
N MET A 536 8.10 28.57 14.89
CA MET A 536 7.26 29.14 13.83
C MET A 536 5.94 28.40 13.63
N ASN A 537 5.82 27.17 14.10
CA ASN A 537 4.63 26.34 14.02
C ASN A 537 4.29 25.78 15.41
N ASP A 538 3.00 25.59 15.69
CA ASP A 538 2.57 24.76 16.83
C ASP A 538 3.23 23.38 16.70
N MET A 539 3.87 22.93 17.78
CA MET A 539 4.60 21.67 17.78
C MET A 539 3.62 20.54 17.43
N PRO A 540 3.86 19.78 16.34
CA PRO A 540 2.93 18.74 15.96
C PRO A 540 2.89 17.67 17.06
N ASN A 541 1.69 17.18 17.32
CA ASN A 541 1.45 16.16 18.33
C ASN A 541 1.91 14.79 17.78
N ILE A 542 3.18 14.45 18.00
CA ILE A 542 3.85 13.28 17.42
C ILE A 542 4.14 12.26 18.51
N ALA A 543 3.49 11.10 18.41
CA ALA A 543 3.71 10.00 19.34
C ALA A 543 4.82 9.05 18.87
N PHE A 544 5.70 8.71 19.78
CA PHE A 544 6.75 7.71 19.59
C PHE A 544 6.30 6.41 20.26
N PHE A 545 5.87 5.43 19.47
CA PHE A 545 5.23 4.20 19.95
C PHE A 545 6.25 3.17 20.45
N ALA A 546 5.90 2.35 21.45
CA ALA A 546 6.64 1.12 21.71
C ALA A 546 6.59 0.19 20.48
N PRO A 547 7.64 -0.59 20.21
CA PRO A 547 7.50 -1.81 19.40
C PRO A 547 6.43 -2.72 20.02
N LEU A 548 5.57 -3.31 19.20
CA LEU A 548 4.46 -4.15 19.65
C LEU A 548 5.00 -5.48 20.22
N PRO A 549 4.94 -5.72 21.55
CA PRO A 549 5.36 -6.98 22.12
C PRO A 549 4.36 -8.08 21.75
N VAL A 550 4.87 -9.20 21.24
CA VAL A 550 4.09 -10.36 20.82
C VAL A 550 4.47 -11.57 21.67
N LYS A 551 3.47 -12.23 22.25
CA LYS A 551 3.62 -13.45 23.05
C LYS A 551 3.03 -14.62 22.28
N VAL A 552 3.78 -15.72 22.21
CA VAL A 552 3.35 -16.95 21.52
C VAL A 552 3.61 -18.17 22.38
N HIS A 553 2.71 -19.15 22.30
CA HIS A 553 2.92 -20.50 22.81
C HIS A 553 3.20 -21.44 21.66
N LYS A 554 4.10 -22.40 21.87
CA LYS A 554 4.44 -23.42 20.88
C LYS A 554 4.27 -24.81 21.46
N VAL A 555 3.76 -25.72 20.64
CA VAL A 555 3.68 -27.15 20.94
C VAL A 555 4.27 -27.90 19.76
N VAL A 556 5.09 -28.92 20.03
CA VAL A 556 5.69 -29.78 19.00
C VAL A 556 5.41 -31.22 19.38
N ASP A 557 4.85 -31.98 18.44
CA ASP A 557 4.64 -33.42 18.58
C ASP A 557 5.08 -34.15 17.31
N GLY A 558 6.16 -34.92 17.40
CA GLY A 558 6.79 -35.57 16.25
C GLY A 558 7.16 -34.56 15.15
N LYS A 559 6.41 -34.63 14.03
CA LYS A 559 6.56 -33.76 12.86
C LYS A 559 5.62 -32.56 12.83
N GLU A 560 4.70 -32.47 13.78
CA GLU A 560 3.68 -31.42 13.84
C GLU A 560 4.12 -30.32 14.82
N ALA A 561 3.89 -29.07 14.43
CA ALA A 561 4.03 -27.91 15.30
C ALA A 561 2.76 -27.07 15.30
N MET A 562 2.43 -26.54 16.47
CA MET A 562 1.37 -25.54 16.65
C MET A 562 1.98 -24.28 17.24
N ILE A 563 1.55 -23.14 16.71
CA ILE A 563 1.78 -21.81 17.29
C ILE A 563 0.44 -21.23 17.71
N GLU A 564 0.35 -20.80 18.96
CA GLU A 564 -0.77 -20.04 19.48
C GLU A 564 -0.33 -18.60 19.77
N LEU A 565 -1.02 -17.63 19.18
CA LEU A 565 -0.87 -16.23 19.56
C LEU A 565 -1.51 -16.06 20.95
N ALA A 566 -0.68 -15.72 21.94
CA ALA A 566 -1.06 -15.74 23.35
C ALA A 566 -1.24 -14.34 23.95
N GLY A 567 -0.76 -13.29 23.27
CA GLY A 567 -0.91 -11.93 23.74
C GLY A 567 -0.24 -10.89 22.84
N VAL A 568 -0.84 -9.70 22.80
CA VAL A 568 -0.18 -8.46 22.33
C VAL A 568 -0.32 -7.36 23.39
N GLU A 569 0.68 -6.50 23.50
CA GLU A 569 0.65 -5.36 24.43
C GLU A 569 0.73 -4.05 23.66
N VAL A 570 -0.40 -3.37 23.52
CA VAL A 570 -0.45 -2.13 22.75
C VAL A 570 -0.10 -0.92 23.61
N ASP A 571 0.70 0.00 23.07
CA ASP A 571 1.04 1.28 23.70
C ASP A 571 -0.13 2.28 23.57
N VAL A 572 -1.18 2.02 24.36
CA VAL A 572 -2.42 2.79 24.37
C VAL A 572 -2.18 4.26 24.76
N GLU A 573 -1.26 4.51 25.69
CA GLU A 573 -0.93 5.86 26.15
C GLU A 573 -0.35 6.69 25.00
N SER A 574 0.67 6.17 24.31
CA SER A 574 1.27 6.87 23.16
C SER A 574 0.26 7.03 22.03
N PHE A 575 -0.62 6.04 21.80
CA PHE A 575 -1.71 6.19 20.85
C PHE A 575 -2.64 7.34 21.21
N LEU A 576 -3.15 7.40 22.44
CA LEU A 576 -4.02 8.48 22.90
C LEU A 576 -3.33 9.85 22.81
N GLU A 577 -2.03 9.91 23.15
CA GLU A 577 -1.23 11.10 22.99
C GLU A 577 -1.16 11.53 21.53
N SER A 578 -1.09 10.61 20.56
CA SER A 578 -1.05 10.94 19.13
C SER A 578 -2.35 11.54 18.59
N GLN A 579 -3.47 11.36 19.31
CA GLN A 579 -4.79 11.79 18.86
C GLN A 579 -5.10 13.25 19.26
N LYS A 580 -5.99 13.89 18.49
CA LYS A 580 -6.46 15.25 18.77
C LYS A 580 -7.16 15.32 20.14
N PRO A 581 -6.96 16.39 20.94
CA PRO A 581 -7.50 16.48 22.30
C PRO A 581 -9.00 16.22 22.41
N GLU A 582 -9.80 16.67 21.44
CA GLU A 582 -11.26 16.55 21.47
C GLU A 582 -11.74 15.09 21.40
N ARG A 583 -10.91 14.19 20.86
CA ARG A 583 -11.24 12.76 20.70
C ARG A 583 -10.64 11.86 21.75
N ARG A 584 -9.67 12.34 22.53
CA ARG A 584 -8.95 11.53 23.52
C ARG A 584 -9.89 10.92 24.55
N ASP A 585 -10.90 11.66 24.97
CA ASP A 585 -11.82 11.21 26.01
C ASP A 585 -12.80 10.13 25.51
N GLU A 586 -13.22 10.21 24.24
CA GLU A 586 -14.03 9.16 23.59
C GLU A 586 -13.22 7.88 23.40
N LEU A 587 -11.98 8.01 22.91
CA LEU A 587 -11.04 6.91 22.74
C LEU A 587 -10.72 6.21 24.06
N LYS A 588 -10.47 6.98 25.12
CA LYS A 588 -10.24 6.43 26.46
C LYS A 588 -11.42 5.58 26.92
N LYS A 589 -12.65 6.08 26.78
CA LYS A 589 -13.86 5.32 27.13
C LYS A 589 -13.98 4.03 26.32
N TRP A 590 -13.59 4.04 25.04
CA TRP A 590 -13.57 2.82 24.22
C TRP A 590 -12.52 1.82 24.73
N LEU A 591 -11.29 2.29 24.97
CA LEU A 591 -10.18 1.48 25.49
C LEU A 591 -10.46 0.91 26.88
N GLU A 592 -11.21 1.62 27.72
CA GLU A 592 -11.63 1.13 29.05
C GLU A 592 -12.69 0.00 28.96
N LYS A 593 -13.51 0.02 27.90
CA LYS A 593 -14.51 -1.03 27.63
C LYS A 593 -13.85 -2.27 27.03
N GLU A 594 -12.89 -2.09 26.14
CA GLU A 594 -12.20 -3.18 25.45
C GLU A 594 -11.06 -3.75 26.31
N LYS A 595 -11.28 -4.92 26.90
CA LYS A 595 -10.33 -5.53 27.85
C LYS A 595 -9.54 -6.71 27.28
N SER A 596 -9.89 -7.20 26.09
CA SER A 596 -9.17 -8.32 25.49
C SER A 596 -8.06 -7.83 24.56
N TRP A 597 -6.85 -8.40 24.72
CA TRP A 597 -5.74 -8.15 23.81
C TRP A 597 -6.07 -8.58 22.37
N GLN A 598 -6.97 -9.57 22.21
CA GLN A 598 -7.40 -10.13 20.92
C GLN A 598 -8.06 -9.06 20.05
N SER A 599 -8.82 -8.16 20.67
CA SER A 599 -9.51 -7.07 20.01
C SER A 599 -8.57 -6.01 19.42
N PHE A 600 -7.30 -6.03 19.81
CA PHE A 600 -6.26 -5.18 19.23
C PHE A 600 -5.53 -5.82 18.05
N VAL A 601 -5.75 -7.10 17.77
CA VAL A 601 -5.14 -7.76 16.61
C VAL A 601 -5.96 -7.43 15.35
N ASP A 602 -5.29 -6.91 14.32
CA ASP A 602 -5.89 -6.74 12.98
C ASP A 602 -5.45 -7.84 12.01
N PHE A 603 -4.18 -8.21 12.06
CA PHE A 603 -3.57 -9.21 11.21
C PHE A 603 -2.46 -9.94 11.97
N TRP A 604 -2.31 -11.24 11.77
CA TRP A 604 -1.09 -11.94 12.14
C TRP A 604 -0.76 -13.06 11.16
N ALA A 605 0.52 -13.41 11.09
CA ALA A 605 1.06 -14.40 10.18
C ALA A 605 2.18 -15.21 10.83
N VAL A 606 2.42 -16.40 10.27
CA VAL A 606 3.48 -17.32 10.69
C VAL A 606 4.35 -17.66 9.49
N ASP A 607 5.65 -17.64 9.76
CA ASP A 607 6.72 -18.19 8.95
C ASP A 607 7.27 -19.40 9.70
N TRP A 608 7.14 -20.60 9.11
CA TRP A 608 7.52 -21.85 9.76
C TRP A 608 9.02 -22.13 9.67
N ASP A 609 9.75 -21.42 8.81
CA ASP A 609 11.21 -21.49 8.72
C ASP A 609 11.81 -20.14 8.28
N TYR A 610 11.94 -19.23 9.24
CA TYR A 610 12.42 -17.86 9.03
C TYR A 610 13.85 -17.77 8.47
N GLU A 611 14.61 -18.86 8.55
CA GLU A 611 15.97 -18.92 8.06
C GLU A 611 16.09 -19.54 6.66
N SER A 612 14.99 -19.99 6.06
CA SER A 612 14.95 -20.71 4.78
C SER A 612 15.59 -19.92 3.63
N LEU A 613 15.43 -18.59 3.63
CA LEU A 613 15.94 -17.67 2.61
C LEU A 613 17.25 -16.99 3.01
N LYS A 614 17.75 -17.22 4.23
CA LYS A 614 18.90 -16.50 4.80
C LYS A 614 20.15 -16.64 3.93
N ASP A 615 20.46 -17.84 3.48
CA ASP A 615 21.66 -18.09 2.65
C ASP A 615 21.54 -17.44 1.26
N LYS A 616 20.33 -17.40 0.72
CA LYS A 616 20.05 -16.85 -0.62
C LYS A 616 20.04 -15.33 -0.63
N LEU A 617 19.44 -14.70 0.38
CA LEU A 617 19.28 -13.25 0.48
C LEU A 617 20.35 -12.58 1.36
N LYS A 618 21.20 -13.36 2.03
CA LYS A 618 22.17 -12.93 3.06
C LYS A 618 21.52 -12.30 4.30
N GLU A 619 20.19 -12.33 4.38
CA GLU A 619 19.38 -11.88 5.49
C GLU A 619 18.09 -12.72 5.54
N SER A 620 17.52 -12.85 6.75
CA SER A 620 16.26 -13.56 6.98
C SER A 620 15.09 -12.66 6.55
N VAL A 621 14.24 -13.15 5.65
CA VAL A 621 13.06 -12.43 5.15
C VAL A 621 11.82 -13.19 5.58
N PHE A 622 10.82 -12.46 6.09
CA PHE A 622 9.61 -13.07 6.59
C PHE A 622 8.80 -13.70 5.45
N GLU A 623 8.69 -15.02 5.44
CA GLU A 623 7.83 -15.77 4.54
C GLU A 623 6.44 -15.90 5.19
N ASN A 624 5.49 -15.12 4.70
CA ASN A 624 4.10 -15.22 5.15
C ASN A 624 3.48 -16.48 4.51
N GLU A 625 3.64 -17.59 5.24
CA GLU A 625 3.18 -18.92 4.86
C GLU A 625 1.83 -19.28 5.47
N TRP A 626 1.44 -18.64 6.58
CA TRP A 626 0.12 -18.77 7.19
C TRP A 626 -0.33 -17.41 7.73
N GLN A 627 -1.62 -17.12 7.70
CA GLN A 627 -2.15 -15.84 8.19
C GLN A 627 -3.60 -15.88 8.65
N SER A 628 -3.95 -14.97 9.56
CA SER A 628 -5.31 -14.67 9.97
C SER A 628 -5.47 -13.17 10.19
N PHE A 629 -6.64 -12.62 9.84
CA PHE A 629 -6.91 -11.19 9.96
C PHE A 629 -8.41 -10.94 10.15
N ARG A 630 -8.73 -9.76 10.68
CA ARG A 630 -10.11 -9.34 10.94
C ARG A 630 -10.89 -9.24 9.63
N LYS A 631 -11.99 -10.00 9.48
CA LYS A 631 -12.87 -9.91 8.31
C LYS A 631 -14.05 -8.97 8.58
N ARG A 632 -14.50 -8.26 7.55
CA ARG A 632 -15.69 -7.39 7.61
C ARG A 632 -16.79 -7.97 6.72
N LYS A 633 -18.03 -7.97 7.21
CA LYS A 633 -19.24 -8.19 6.39
C LYS A 633 -20.22 -7.05 6.61
N GLY A 634 -20.19 -6.06 5.72
CA GLY A 634 -20.96 -4.82 5.89
C GLY A 634 -20.44 -4.00 7.08
N LYS A 635 -21.34 -3.59 7.98
CA LYS A 635 -21.02 -2.82 9.20
C LYS A 635 -20.77 -3.70 10.45
N LYS A 636 -20.66 -5.03 10.31
CA LYS A 636 -20.35 -5.93 11.43
C LYS A 636 -18.97 -6.54 11.22
N ILE A 637 -18.15 -6.48 12.26
CA ILE A 637 -16.96 -7.32 12.39
C ILE A 637 -17.47 -8.74 12.60
N LEU A 638 -17.06 -9.66 11.73
CA LEU A 638 -17.20 -11.10 12.01
C LEU A 638 -15.89 -11.49 12.70
N GLU A 639 -15.96 -11.93 13.95
CA GLU A 639 -14.80 -12.45 14.67
C GLU A 639 -14.37 -13.79 14.06
N ASP A 640 -13.58 -13.72 12.98
CA ASP A 640 -12.94 -14.86 12.31
C ASP A 640 -11.41 -14.85 12.53
N LEU A 641 -10.92 -14.21 13.60
CA LEU A 641 -9.51 -14.32 13.98
C LEU A 641 -9.27 -15.69 14.60
N VAL A 642 -8.47 -16.50 13.93
CA VAL A 642 -7.98 -17.77 14.46
C VAL A 642 -6.67 -17.47 15.17
N PHE A 643 -6.54 -17.87 16.43
CA PHE A 643 -5.35 -17.62 17.25
C PHE A 643 -4.39 -18.81 17.32
N LYS A 644 -4.65 -19.87 16.55
CA LYS A 644 -3.82 -21.07 16.45
C LYS A 644 -3.49 -21.37 15.01
N ALA A 645 -2.21 -21.57 14.72
CA ALA A 645 -1.69 -21.99 13.45
C ALA A 645 -1.01 -23.36 13.61
N PHE A 646 -1.09 -24.20 12.58
CA PHE A 646 -0.56 -25.57 12.60
C PHE A 646 0.29 -25.81 11.35
N HIS A 647 1.32 -26.62 11.49
CA HIS A 647 2.19 -27.02 10.38
C HIS A 647 2.74 -28.42 10.60
N THR A 648 2.92 -29.16 9.50
CA THR A 648 3.54 -30.47 9.49
C THR A 648 4.82 -30.41 8.66
N TYR A 649 5.96 -30.67 9.29
CA TYR A 649 7.26 -30.65 8.64
C TYR A 649 7.53 -31.95 7.90
N GLU A 650 8.12 -31.86 6.71
CA GLU A 650 8.53 -33.05 5.95
C GLU A 650 9.78 -33.72 6.56
N LYS A 651 10.72 -32.89 7.02
CA LYS A 651 12.06 -33.30 7.49
C LYS A 651 12.21 -32.97 8.98
N SER A 652 12.98 -33.81 9.68
CA SER A 652 13.43 -33.52 11.03
C SER A 652 14.57 -32.50 11.00
N GLY A 653 14.68 -31.70 12.06
CA GLY A 653 15.65 -30.62 12.12
C GLY A 653 15.32 -29.55 13.16
N GLU A 654 16.22 -28.58 13.30
CA GLU A 654 15.95 -27.36 14.06
C GLU A 654 15.43 -26.28 13.11
N TYR A 655 14.31 -25.67 13.47
CA TYR A 655 13.68 -24.60 12.70
C TYR A 655 13.48 -23.36 13.57
N THR A 656 13.55 -22.19 12.95
CA THR A 656 13.21 -20.92 13.61
C THR A 656 11.88 -20.44 13.06
N ILE A 657 10.82 -20.55 13.85
CA ILE A 657 9.50 -20.03 13.48
C ILE A 657 9.48 -18.53 13.80
N ALA A 658 9.00 -17.70 12.87
CA ALA A 658 8.71 -16.29 13.13
C ALA A 658 7.19 -16.03 13.09
N VAL A 659 6.73 -15.16 13.99
CA VAL A 659 5.32 -14.76 14.09
C VAL A 659 5.25 -13.25 14.01
N LYS A 660 4.53 -12.74 13.01
CA LYS A 660 4.33 -11.32 12.77
C LYS A 660 2.90 -10.94 13.10
N VAL A 661 2.70 -9.83 13.82
CA VAL A 661 1.38 -9.31 14.19
C VAL A 661 1.31 -7.83 13.84
N THR A 662 0.18 -7.38 13.31
CA THR A 662 -0.16 -5.99 13.11
C THR A 662 -1.37 -5.66 13.99
N ASP A 663 -1.26 -4.62 14.82
CA ASP A 663 -2.37 -4.15 15.65
C ASP A 663 -3.37 -3.28 14.87
N VAL A 664 -4.52 -2.98 15.48
CA VAL A 664 -5.58 -2.12 14.90
C VAL A 664 -5.14 -0.67 14.65
N PHE A 665 -4.00 -0.25 15.20
CA PHE A 665 -3.39 1.06 15.00
C PHE A 665 -2.32 1.05 13.89
N GLY A 666 -2.00 -0.11 13.30
CA GLY A 666 -1.03 -0.28 12.23
C GLY A 666 0.42 -0.49 12.68
N ASN A 667 0.65 -0.71 13.98
CA ASN A 667 1.97 -1.07 14.49
C ASN A 667 2.24 -2.55 14.25
N ASP A 668 3.46 -2.87 13.83
CA ASP A 668 3.90 -4.26 13.64
C ASP A 668 4.73 -4.73 14.84
N GLY A 669 4.58 -6.00 15.17
CA GLY A 669 5.40 -6.75 16.10
C GLY A 669 5.83 -8.07 15.46
N ILE A 670 7.02 -8.54 15.81
CA ILE A 670 7.55 -9.82 15.32
C ILE A 670 8.30 -10.53 16.44
N VAL A 671 8.08 -11.83 16.58
CA VAL A 671 8.75 -12.68 17.56
C VAL A 671 9.20 -13.98 16.90
N THR A 672 10.36 -14.49 17.29
CA THR A 672 10.89 -15.76 16.79
C THR A 672 10.94 -16.79 17.89
N THR A 673 10.72 -18.06 17.57
CA THR A 673 10.88 -19.17 18.51
C THR A 673 11.47 -20.39 17.81
N LYS A 674 12.43 -21.06 18.46
CA LYS A 674 13.06 -22.27 17.91
C LYS A 674 12.25 -23.52 18.20
N VAL A 675 12.11 -24.42 17.23
CA VAL A 675 11.51 -25.74 17.41
C VAL A 675 12.46 -26.83 16.95
N VAL A 676 12.35 -28.01 17.55
CA VAL A 676 13.11 -29.21 17.15
C VAL A 676 12.10 -30.26 16.72
N ILE A 677 12.07 -30.55 15.43
CA ILE A 677 11.16 -31.50 14.79
C ILE A 677 11.87 -32.86 14.70
N LYS A 678 11.18 -33.92 15.13
CA LYS A 678 11.74 -35.27 15.25
C LYS A 678 11.49 -36.16 14.04
#